data_AF-A0A1L8EC78-F1
#
_entry.id   AF-A0A1L8EC78-F1
#
_cell.length_a   1.000
_cell.length_b   1.000
_cell.length_c   1.000
_cell.angle_alpha   90.00
_cell.angle_beta   90.00
_cell.angle_gamma   90.00
#
_symmetry.space_group_name_H-M   'P 1'
#
loop_
_entity.id
_entity.type
_entity.pdbx_description
1 polymer ?
#
loop_
_entity_poly.entity_id
_entity_poly.type
_entity_poly.pdbx_seq_one_letter_code
_entity_poly.pdbx_strand_id
1 'polypeptide(L)'
;MTNPTMSIDVYDMPLRVIAGLSTLAKTPEEDDSIETGMVVSEVGEPQVISHPAWCDEYVSYPLRAPRQLRNPDFIFGGMTLGNAYSAYLPRRFAAPAVGTRLVINPIVTKAQQTLINMYNYIHANVHYIIHVPAPLGTGIYLKVYAPEIDNTTVTRGIRFKPSGLPTVAVSLPWSNDFSKVPVNEPRLGQSGGSLIIETIEDNSNETVNTPIQITVWCCVADIELTGYAIADTQGYDIPGLNFNPVTSLVTGEEQADNEVSAEGGKVVDELSYDKSAIPVAPVVEQTAAAPDVPAETTATRKNDTGHLATKWYDFVKINLSAPTDLSWTVLTIDPYNDIRLSRDGEAMVLPWKRNVWTTGDRDIGYIRTLAAQINVPRPPQISGVLEVKDSVNNSSISLVEFGGKVEIPLLPEVFNGLKTAKTLPRHWLNPWMRTAESKIQLAYRIIAFNRTSDIADLSVTVLLRPGGSQFQLPLKPEKRIDSRHIDIVNMLMDDFNRLAVRGEEQSLPEETPPNLPNTSQFITPMTAQTAEQYNLHSDLGGEEDLELDEFPVLVFKGEIPTDEVTSIQLDLAKIYDFAWDGDENAISQKFLRFAHIIPKSAGGFGPVIGNYTITANLPTGVAGRIVHNCLPGDCVDLSVSRIFGLKSLLGIAGSAVSAIGGPLMNGLVNTAAPILSGAAHAIGGEVVGGLADAVLDVASNVLTPKERAQPSANSSSISGDIPISRFVEMLKYVKPNYESDPVFPTLLVEPQNFITNAMTKLDKIPIEVFANMRNVKVERNLFDRTIVPEVVEEQISDLVIPNEKLGYIMRDFLQSKHAFRPGTKQHTYFKQFLTVLQTRTSGRYVTLKQITDAPVGDELISEQLERVKRYLRSTLDGETPDEFSTRKLLLQ
;
A
#
# COMPACT_ATOMS: atom_id res chain seq x y z
N MET A 1 24.30 11.17 1.92
CA MET A 1 24.87 10.80 0.60
C MET A 1 24.40 9.39 0.30
N THR A 2 24.01 9.11 -0.94
CA THR A 2 23.56 7.77 -1.35
C THR A 2 24.73 6.77 -1.35
N ASN A 3 24.43 5.50 -1.10
CA ASN A 3 25.39 4.42 -1.39
C ASN A 3 25.71 4.40 -2.90
N PRO A 4 26.96 4.11 -3.31
CA PRO A 4 27.34 4.11 -4.71
C PRO A 4 26.62 2.99 -5.48
N THR A 5 26.01 3.34 -6.61
CA THR A 5 25.48 2.35 -7.56
C THR A 5 26.64 1.72 -8.33
N MET A 6 26.70 0.39 -8.35
CA MET A 6 27.76 -0.38 -9.00
C MET A 6 27.23 -1.03 -10.28
N SER A 7 28.01 -0.96 -11.36
CA SER A 7 27.70 -1.60 -12.64
C SER A 7 28.48 -2.89 -12.83
N ILE A 8 27.89 -3.88 -13.52
CA ILE A 8 28.55 -5.11 -13.95
C ILE A 8 28.31 -5.27 -15.46
N ASP A 9 29.36 -5.11 -16.25
CA ASP A 9 29.28 -5.22 -17.71
C ASP A 9 29.23 -6.68 -18.16
N VAL A 10 28.24 -7.01 -19.01
CA VAL A 10 28.12 -8.34 -19.64
C VAL A 10 28.66 -8.26 -21.07
N TYR A 11 29.89 -8.74 -21.24
CA TYR A 11 30.53 -8.86 -22.55
C TYR A 11 29.94 -10.00 -23.38
N ASP A 12 29.89 -9.82 -24.69
CA ASP A 12 29.44 -10.77 -25.72
C ASP A 12 28.06 -11.44 -25.46
N MET A 13 27.00 -10.72 -25.85
CA MET A 13 25.58 -11.08 -25.64
C MET A 13 25.25 -12.57 -25.95
N PRO A 14 25.06 -13.42 -24.91
CA PRO A 14 24.91 -14.87 -25.11
C PRO A 14 23.61 -15.22 -25.82
N LEU A 15 23.66 -16.23 -26.71
CA LEU A 15 22.51 -16.73 -27.48
C LEU A 15 21.82 -15.67 -28.37
N ARG A 16 22.48 -14.56 -28.68
CA ARG A 16 21.99 -13.56 -29.65
C ARG A 16 21.72 -14.21 -31.00
N VAL A 17 20.55 -13.95 -31.58
CA VAL A 17 20.24 -14.34 -32.96
C VAL A 17 20.99 -13.41 -33.91
N ILE A 18 22.02 -13.93 -34.58
CA ILE A 18 22.91 -13.15 -35.47
C ILE A 18 22.46 -13.14 -36.95
N ALA A 19 21.38 -13.86 -37.29
CA ALA A 19 20.73 -13.82 -38.60
C ALA A 19 19.21 -14.00 -38.41
N GLY A 20 18.42 -13.00 -38.80
CA GLY A 20 16.98 -12.93 -38.53
C GLY A 20 16.11 -13.71 -39.53
N LEU A 21 14.79 -13.61 -39.35
CA LEU A 21 13.80 -14.16 -40.27
C LEU A 21 13.47 -13.13 -41.36
N SER A 22 13.71 -13.44 -42.62
CA SER A 22 13.44 -12.55 -43.78
C SER A 22 11.95 -12.37 -44.12
N THR A 23 11.05 -12.80 -43.24
CA THR A 23 9.58 -12.69 -43.37
C THR A 23 8.98 -11.86 -42.24
N LEU A 24 9.82 -11.15 -41.48
CA LEU A 24 9.45 -10.17 -40.47
C LEU A 24 9.98 -8.82 -40.95
N ALA A 25 9.07 -7.86 -41.21
CA ALA A 25 9.41 -6.53 -41.69
C ALA A 25 10.23 -5.74 -40.65
N LYS A 26 11.12 -4.86 -41.12
CA LYS A 26 12.03 -4.09 -40.25
C LYS A 26 11.48 -2.72 -39.89
N THR A 27 10.81 -2.07 -40.83
CA THR A 27 10.15 -0.76 -40.63
C THR A 27 8.66 -0.84 -41.01
N PRO A 28 7.79 0.08 -40.53
CA PRO A 28 6.36 0.03 -40.82
C PRO A 28 6.05 0.25 -42.30
N GLU A 29 6.91 0.97 -43.03
CA GLU A 29 6.79 1.19 -44.47
C GLU A 29 7.09 -0.09 -45.30
N GLU A 30 7.62 -1.15 -44.67
CA GLU A 30 7.77 -2.48 -45.26
C GLU A 30 6.60 -3.44 -44.92
N ASP A 31 5.64 -3.05 -44.07
CA ASP A 31 4.52 -3.92 -43.62
C ASP A 31 3.14 -3.44 -44.14
N ASP A 32 2.84 -3.73 -45.41
CA ASP A 32 1.51 -3.50 -46.01
C ASP A 32 0.44 -4.52 -45.58
N SER A 33 0.72 -5.38 -44.59
CA SER A 33 -0.15 -6.50 -44.20
C SER A 33 -1.53 -6.08 -43.70
N ILE A 34 -1.67 -4.86 -43.16
CA ILE A 34 -2.96 -4.29 -42.75
C ILE A 34 -3.78 -3.85 -43.97
N GLU A 35 -3.18 -3.10 -44.89
CA GLU A 35 -3.85 -2.61 -46.11
C GLU A 35 -4.27 -3.78 -47.03
N THR A 36 -3.43 -4.80 -47.13
CA THR A 36 -3.70 -6.02 -47.91
C THR A 36 -4.66 -7.02 -47.23
N GLY A 37 -5.04 -6.79 -45.96
CA GLY A 37 -5.94 -7.67 -45.21
C GLY A 37 -5.35 -9.05 -44.86
N MET A 38 -4.01 -9.13 -44.79
CA MET A 38 -3.28 -10.30 -44.29
C MET A 38 -3.21 -10.31 -42.76
N VAL A 39 -3.20 -9.12 -42.15
CA VAL A 39 -3.35 -8.86 -40.71
C VAL A 39 -4.60 -7.99 -40.49
N VAL A 40 -5.44 -8.37 -39.53
CA VAL A 40 -6.52 -7.55 -38.99
C VAL A 40 -6.15 -7.23 -37.54
N SER A 41 -5.61 -6.02 -37.32
CA SER A 41 -5.19 -5.54 -36.01
C SER A 41 -6.30 -4.77 -35.31
N GLU A 42 -6.64 -5.16 -34.08
CA GLU A 42 -7.49 -4.38 -33.17
C GLU A 42 -6.66 -3.47 -32.26
N VAL A 43 -5.33 -3.55 -32.32
CA VAL A 43 -4.39 -2.82 -31.43
C VAL A 43 -3.66 -1.67 -32.14
N GLY A 44 -3.94 -1.44 -33.42
CA GLY A 44 -3.29 -0.42 -34.25
C GLY A 44 -2.13 -0.96 -35.09
N GLU A 45 -1.35 -0.05 -35.65
CA GLU A 45 -0.15 -0.34 -36.45
C GLU A 45 0.98 -0.91 -35.58
N PRO A 46 1.88 -1.74 -36.15
CA PRO A 46 3.02 -2.27 -35.42
C PRO A 46 4.10 -1.21 -35.22
N GLN A 47 4.82 -1.29 -34.10
CA GLN A 47 5.91 -0.38 -33.74
C GLN A 47 7.27 -1.05 -33.93
N VAL A 48 8.28 -0.28 -34.34
CA VAL A 48 9.66 -0.77 -34.48
C VAL A 48 10.25 -1.09 -33.10
N ILE A 49 10.83 -2.28 -32.96
CA ILE A 49 11.56 -2.73 -31.78
C ILE A 49 13.01 -3.03 -32.17
N SER A 50 13.92 -2.44 -31.42
CA SER A 50 15.36 -2.71 -31.46
C SER A 50 15.74 -3.41 -30.17
N HIS A 51 16.25 -4.65 -30.22
CA HIS A 51 16.54 -5.45 -29.01
C HIS A 51 17.85 -6.23 -29.14
N PRO A 52 18.78 -6.14 -28.17
CA PRO A 52 20.15 -6.67 -28.32
C PRO A 52 20.25 -8.19 -28.49
N ALA A 53 19.23 -8.96 -28.09
CA ALA A 53 19.22 -10.41 -28.30
C ALA A 53 18.85 -10.83 -29.74
N TRP A 54 18.49 -9.88 -30.61
CA TRP A 54 18.27 -10.08 -32.05
C TRP A 54 19.31 -9.26 -32.86
N CYS A 55 19.37 -9.49 -34.18
CA CYS A 55 20.36 -8.86 -35.07
C CYS A 55 19.82 -7.60 -35.74
N ASP A 56 18.62 -7.71 -36.30
CA ASP A 56 17.89 -6.66 -36.99
C ASP A 56 16.90 -5.93 -36.07
N GLU A 57 16.45 -4.76 -36.50
CA GLU A 57 15.21 -4.16 -35.97
C GLU A 57 14.00 -4.85 -36.61
N TYR A 58 12.86 -4.86 -35.93
CA TYR A 58 11.64 -5.53 -36.41
C TYR A 58 10.36 -4.83 -35.97
N VAL A 59 9.30 -4.91 -36.79
CA VAL A 59 7.98 -4.38 -36.42
C VAL A 59 7.22 -5.35 -35.50
N SER A 60 6.53 -4.82 -34.48
CA SER A 60 5.84 -5.59 -33.44
C SER A 60 4.50 -4.97 -33.06
N TYR A 61 3.45 -5.79 -32.99
CA TYR A 61 2.11 -5.36 -32.59
C TYR A 61 2.00 -5.27 -31.05
N PRO A 62 1.70 -4.10 -30.46
CA PRO A 62 1.60 -3.94 -29.01
C PRO A 62 0.28 -4.49 -28.48
N LEU A 63 0.30 -5.68 -27.86
CA LEU A 63 -0.91 -6.32 -27.31
C LEU A 63 -1.42 -5.69 -26.01
N ARG A 64 -0.62 -4.79 -25.42
CA ARG A 64 -0.96 -3.84 -24.34
C ARG A 64 -0.25 -2.52 -24.62
N ALA A 65 -0.78 -1.41 -24.14
CA ALA A 65 -0.14 -0.10 -24.31
C ALA A 65 1.25 -0.09 -23.64
N PRO A 66 2.30 0.42 -24.31
CA PRO A 66 3.59 0.67 -23.68
C PRO A 66 3.42 1.69 -22.55
N ARG A 67 4.12 1.47 -21.44
CA ARG A 67 4.04 2.31 -20.24
C ARG A 67 5.41 2.40 -19.58
N GLN A 68 5.70 3.54 -18.96
CA GLN A 68 6.80 3.62 -18.00
C GLN A 68 6.41 2.75 -16.78
N LEU A 69 7.33 1.95 -16.27
CA LEU A 69 7.07 1.07 -15.13
C LEU A 69 7.55 1.74 -13.85
N ARG A 70 6.68 1.78 -12.84
CA ARG A 70 7.03 2.36 -11.54
C ARG A 70 7.94 1.38 -10.79
N ASN A 71 9.09 1.86 -10.34
CA ASN A 71 10.10 1.06 -9.65
C ASN A 71 10.18 1.46 -8.16
N PRO A 72 9.40 0.81 -7.28
CA PRO A 72 9.61 0.87 -5.83
C PRO A 72 11.03 0.45 -5.45
N ASP A 73 11.77 1.41 -4.89
CA ASP A 73 13.22 1.37 -4.64
C ASP A 73 13.59 1.71 -3.19
N PHE A 74 12.60 1.81 -2.30
CA PHE A 74 12.75 2.33 -0.94
C PHE A 74 13.09 1.27 0.13
N ILE A 75 12.96 -0.03 -0.20
CA ILE A 75 13.39 -1.16 0.64
C ILE A 75 14.83 -1.57 0.32
N PHE A 76 15.49 -2.27 1.24
CA PHE A 76 16.88 -2.65 1.04
C PHE A 76 17.10 -3.61 -0.15
N GLY A 77 17.93 -3.15 -1.09
CA GLY A 77 18.44 -3.90 -2.23
C GLY A 77 17.54 -3.80 -3.48
N GLY A 78 18.12 -3.27 -4.56
CA GLY A 78 17.53 -3.29 -5.90
C GLY A 78 18.56 -3.65 -6.97
N MET A 79 18.10 -4.05 -8.15
CA MET A 79 18.94 -4.31 -9.32
C MET A 79 18.14 -4.13 -10.62
N THR A 80 18.59 -3.21 -11.47
CA THR A 80 18.17 -3.13 -12.88
C THR A 80 19.02 -4.10 -13.68
N LEU A 81 18.52 -5.33 -13.87
CA LEU A 81 19.15 -6.35 -14.72
C LEU A 81 18.96 -6.01 -16.22
N GLY A 82 17.87 -5.30 -16.54
CA GLY A 82 17.57 -4.83 -17.88
C GLY A 82 17.50 -6.00 -18.87
N ASN A 83 18.34 -5.92 -19.91
CA ASN A 83 18.42 -6.93 -20.98
C ASN A 83 19.63 -7.88 -20.83
N ALA A 84 20.36 -7.85 -19.70
CA ALA A 84 21.50 -8.72 -19.46
C ALA A 84 21.10 -10.20 -19.47
N TYR A 85 21.91 -11.02 -20.14
CA TYR A 85 21.68 -12.45 -20.37
C TYR A 85 20.31 -12.83 -20.97
N SER A 86 19.62 -11.87 -21.62
CA SER A 86 18.35 -12.13 -22.30
C SER A 86 18.56 -12.83 -23.64
N ALA A 87 17.60 -13.66 -24.05
CA ALA A 87 17.65 -14.41 -25.31
C ALA A 87 16.25 -14.68 -25.85
N TYR A 88 16.10 -14.74 -27.17
CA TYR A 88 14.91 -15.25 -27.84
C TYR A 88 14.93 -16.79 -27.78
N LEU A 89 14.19 -17.37 -26.84
CA LEU A 89 14.15 -18.81 -26.58
C LEU A 89 12.98 -19.49 -27.33
N PRO A 90 13.25 -20.33 -28.35
CA PRO A 90 12.20 -20.98 -29.14
C PRO A 90 11.53 -22.15 -28.40
N ARG A 91 10.22 -22.27 -28.55
CA ARG A 91 9.45 -23.50 -28.31
C ARG A 91 8.56 -23.80 -29.51
N ARG A 92 8.21 -25.08 -29.67
CA ARG A 92 7.31 -25.56 -30.72
C ARG A 92 6.00 -26.04 -30.11
N PHE A 93 4.90 -25.71 -30.77
CA PHE A 93 3.54 -26.10 -30.40
C PHE A 93 2.79 -26.59 -31.64
N ALA A 94 1.75 -27.39 -31.46
CA ALA A 94 0.75 -27.59 -32.50
C ALA A 94 -0.21 -26.39 -32.52
N ALA A 95 -0.68 -26.00 -33.70
CA ALA A 95 -1.83 -25.11 -33.81
C ALA A 95 -3.03 -25.75 -33.08
N PRO A 96 -3.77 -24.99 -32.24
CA PRO A 96 -4.94 -25.52 -31.57
C PRO A 96 -6.05 -25.85 -32.59
N ALA A 97 -6.97 -26.74 -32.23
CA ALA A 97 -8.16 -26.98 -33.03
C ALA A 97 -9.07 -25.74 -33.02
N VAL A 98 -9.92 -25.59 -34.04
CA VAL A 98 -10.89 -24.49 -34.14
C VAL A 98 -11.73 -24.41 -32.86
N GLY A 99 -11.85 -23.21 -32.28
CA GLY A 99 -12.55 -23.00 -31.01
C GLY A 99 -11.79 -23.47 -29.76
N THR A 100 -10.52 -23.86 -29.87
CA THR A 100 -9.64 -24.16 -28.73
C THR A 100 -8.45 -23.20 -28.67
N ARG A 101 -7.83 -23.10 -27.48
CA ARG A 101 -6.84 -22.06 -27.15
C ARG A 101 -5.54 -22.66 -26.67
N LEU A 102 -4.43 -22.09 -27.13
CA LEU A 102 -3.07 -22.40 -26.72
C LEU A 102 -2.53 -21.24 -25.87
N VAL A 103 -2.28 -21.48 -24.59
CA VAL A 103 -1.62 -20.51 -23.70
C VAL A 103 -0.11 -20.74 -23.73
N ILE A 104 0.65 -19.68 -24.00
CA ILE A 104 2.11 -19.67 -24.02
C ILE A 104 2.61 -18.78 -22.88
N ASN A 105 3.21 -19.41 -21.87
CA ASN A 105 3.80 -18.71 -20.71
C ASN A 105 5.26 -18.33 -21.00
N PRO A 106 5.78 -17.21 -20.47
CA PRO A 106 7.15 -16.74 -20.73
C PRO A 106 8.22 -17.66 -20.12
N ILE A 107 9.46 -17.56 -20.62
CA ILE A 107 10.64 -18.28 -20.12
C ILE A 107 11.89 -17.38 -20.15
N VAL A 108 12.79 -17.57 -19.18
CA VAL A 108 14.06 -16.83 -19.01
C VAL A 108 15.27 -17.75 -19.21
N THR A 109 16.45 -17.17 -19.44
CA THR A 109 17.70 -17.95 -19.48
C THR A 109 18.13 -18.41 -18.08
N LYS A 110 19.02 -19.42 -18.01
CA LYS A 110 19.49 -19.93 -16.70
C LYS A 110 20.32 -18.88 -15.92
N ALA A 111 21.03 -18.00 -16.62
CA ALA A 111 21.76 -16.90 -15.99
C ALA A 111 20.80 -15.84 -15.42
N GLN A 112 19.77 -15.43 -16.19
CA GLN A 112 18.69 -14.58 -15.69
C GLN A 112 18.02 -15.20 -14.45
N GLN A 113 17.65 -16.49 -14.48
CA GLN A 113 17.04 -17.15 -13.32
C GLN A 113 17.92 -17.08 -12.06
N THR A 114 19.24 -17.30 -12.18
CA THR A 114 20.15 -17.24 -11.02
C THR A 114 20.20 -15.83 -10.42
N LEU A 115 20.22 -14.78 -11.24
CA LEU A 115 20.27 -13.38 -10.79
C LEU A 115 18.92 -12.90 -10.24
N ILE A 116 17.81 -13.30 -10.86
CA ILE A 116 16.44 -13.05 -10.36
C ILE A 116 16.28 -13.65 -8.95
N ASN A 117 16.77 -14.86 -8.72
CA ASN A 117 16.65 -15.57 -7.44
C ASN A 117 17.47 -14.94 -6.28
N MET A 118 18.27 -13.90 -6.53
CA MET A 118 18.93 -13.12 -5.46
C MET A 118 17.99 -12.08 -4.82
N TYR A 119 16.80 -11.87 -5.39
CA TYR A 119 15.83 -10.86 -4.98
C TYR A 119 14.42 -11.45 -4.80
N ASN A 120 13.57 -10.77 -4.02
CA ASN A 120 12.24 -11.24 -3.66
C ASN A 120 11.13 -10.81 -4.64
N TYR A 121 11.28 -9.65 -5.30
CA TYR A 121 10.23 -9.03 -6.13
C TYR A 121 10.74 -8.67 -7.53
N ILE A 122 9.88 -8.81 -8.55
CA ILE A 122 10.19 -8.64 -9.98
C ILE A 122 9.08 -7.93 -10.75
N HIS A 123 9.46 -7.22 -11.81
CA HIS A 123 8.67 -6.99 -13.03
C HIS A 123 9.59 -7.05 -14.27
N ALA A 124 9.00 -7.27 -15.44
CA ALA A 124 9.71 -7.37 -16.72
C ALA A 124 8.77 -7.22 -17.91
N ASN A 125 9.29 -6.75 -19.04
CA ASN A 125 8.61 -6.76 -20.34
C ASN A 125 8.82 -8.11 -21.05
N VAL A 126 7.90 -8.49 -21.95
CA VAL A 126 8.03 -9.73 -22.74
C VAL A 126 7.75 -9.48 -24.22
N HIS A 127 8.63 -9.99 -25.07
CA HIS A 127 8.50 -9.97 -26.53
C HIS A 127 8.34 -11.40 -27.04
N TYR A 128 7.45 -11.61 -28.00
CA TYR A 128 7.32 -12.87 -28.72
C TYR A 128 7.47 -12.66 -30.22
N ILE A 129 8.15 -13.61 -30.87
CA ILE A 129 8.15 -13.75 -32.33
C ILE A 129 7.46 -15.09 -32.64
N ILE A 130 6.43 -15.06 -33.46
CA ILE A 130 5.57 -16.20 -33.82
C ILE A 130 5.83 -16.49 -35.30
N HIS A 131 6.34 -17.69 -35.61
CA HIS A 131 6.52 -18.16 -36.97
C HIS A 131 5.67 -19.40 -37.23
N VAL A 132 4.90 -19.37 -38.32
CA VAL A 132 4.07 -20.47 -38.80
C VAL A 132 4.50 -20.79 -40.23
N PRO A 133 5.41 -21.76 -40.45
CA PRO A 133 5.81 -22.16 -41.78
C PRO A 133 4.60 -22.78 -42.50
N ALA A 134 4.14 -22.10 -43.57
CA ALA A 134 2.92 -22.44 -44.30
C ALA A 134 3.26 -23.05 -45.69
N PRO A 135 3.13 -24.38 -45.88
CA PRO A 135 3.20 -25.00 -47.19
C PRO A 135 2.08 -24.54 -48.14
N LEU A 136 2.26 -24.78 -49.45
CA LEU A 136 1.23 -24.56 -50.46
C LEU A 136 -0.06 -25.31 -50.08
N GLY A 137 -1.20 -24.60 -50.07
CA GLY A 137 -2.49 -25.14 -49.64
C GLY A 137 -2.79 -24.98 -48.14
N THR A 138 -1.98 -24.22 -47.38
CA THR A 138 -2.30 -23.82 -46.01
C THR A 138 -3.41 -22.76 -46.00
N GLY A 139 -4.49 -23.00 -45.26
CA GLY A 139 -5.67 -22.12 -45.17
C GLY A 139 -6.02 -21.71 -43.73
N ILE A 140 -5.07 -21.77 -42.80
CA ILE A 140 -5.29 -21.40 -41.39
C ILE A 140 -5.45 -19.88 -41.23
N TYR A 141 -6.37 -19.47 -40.35
CA TYR A 141 -6.51 -18.11 -39.84
C TYR A 141 -6.36 -18.10 -38.31
N LEU A 142 -5.32 -17.43 -37.80
CA LEU A 142 -4.97 -17.40 -36.38
C LEU A 142 -5.36 -16.06 -35.74
N LYS A 143 -5.75 -16.13 -34.46
CA LYS A 143 -5.95 -15.00 -33.55
C LYS A 143 -4.89 -15.04 -32.44
N VAL A 144 -4.35 -13.89 -32.10
CA VAL A 144 -3.28 -13.72 -31.11
C VAL A 144 -3.64 -12.54 -30.19
N TYR A 145 -3.74 -12.79 -28.89
CA TYR A 145 -4.10 -11.80 -27.88
C TYR A 145 -3.53 -12.17 -26.51
N ALA A 146 -3.50 -11.25 -25.55
CA ALA A 146 -3.00 -11.51 -24.20
C ALA A 146 -4.15 -11.91 -23.24
N PRO A 147 -3.97 -12.93 -22.37
CA PRO A 147 -4.94 -13.31 -21.33
C PRO A 147 -5.09 -12.22 -20.26
N GLU A 148 -6.19 -12.24 -19.51
CA GLU A 148 -6.51 -11.17 -18.57
C GLU A 148 -7.03 -11.60 -17.19
N ILE A 149 -8.13 -12.37 -17.10
CA ILE A 149 -8.74 -12.79 -15.82
C ILE A 149 -8.99 -14.30 -15.80
N ASP A 150 -9.74 -14.80 -16.79
CA ASP A 150 -10.08 -16.23 -16.93
C ASP A 150 -9.74 -16.78 -18.32
N ASN A 151 -9.93 -18.09 -18.52
CA ASN A 151 -9.64 -18.78 -19.78
C ASN A 151 -10.60 -18.40 -20.93
N THR A 152 -11.75 -17.82 -20.63
CA THR A 152 -12.80 -17.44 -21.60
C THR A 152 -12.66 -15.99 -22.10
N THR A 153 -12.13 -15.10 -21.26
CA THR A 153 -11.95 -13.68 -21.53
C THR A 153 -11.17 -13.45 -22.82
N VAL A 154 -11.75 -12.67 -23.72
CA VAL A 154 -11.11 -12.16 -24.94
C VAL A 154 -10.76 -10.69 -24.74
N THR A 155 -9.60 -10.30 -25.27
CA THR A 155 -9.15 -8.90 -25.30
C THR A 155 -8.79 -8.51 -26.73
N ARG A 156 -8.68 -7.20 -27.01
CA ARG A 156 -8.15 -6.70 -28.29
C ARG A 156 -6.79 -7.32 -28.61
N GLY A 157 -6.59 -7.73 -29.86
CA GLY A 157 -5.34 -8.35 -30.35
C GLY A 157 -5.17 -8.24 -31.86
N ILE A 158 -4.50 -9.22 -32.46
CA ILE A 158 -4.36 -9.33 -33.92
C ILE A 158 -4.96 -10.64 -34.42
N ARG A 159 -5.43 -10.65 -35.68
CA ARG A 159 -5.70 -11.86 -36.45
C ARG A 159 -4.85 -11.85 -37.70
N PHE A 160 -4.27 -12.97 -38.11
CA PHE A 160 -3.39 -13.00 -39.29
C PHE A 160 -3.45 -14.33 -40.05
N LYS A 161 -3.05 -14.27 -41.33
CA LYS A 161 -3.02 -15.41 -42.25
C LYS A 161 -1.57 -15.84 -42.54
N PRO A 162 -1.06 -16.93 -41.90
CA PRO A 162 0.28 -17.47 -42.14
C PRO A 162 0.68 -17.72 -43.60
N SER A 163 -0.29 -17.91 -44.51
CA SER A 163 -0.04 -18.11 -45.94
C SER A 163 0.35 -16.84 -46.70
N GLY A 164 0.01 -15.66 -46.17
CA GLY A 164 0.47 -14.36 -46.66
C GLY A 164 1.62 -13.80 -45.83
N LEU A 165 1.48 -13.82 -44.50
CA LEU A 165 2.48 -13.34 -43.54
C LEU A 165 2.89 -14.48 -42.59
N PRO A 166 3.97 -15.23 -42.86
CA PRO A 166 4.37 -16.39 -42.05
C PRO A 166 4.92 -16.05 -40.67
N THR A 167 5.29 -14.79 -40.41
CA THR A 167 5.93 -14.36 -39.16
C THR A 167 5.31 -13.07 -38.65
N VAL A 168 4.91 -13.04 -37.37
CA VAL A 168 4.46 -11.82 -36.67
C VAL A 168 5.20 -11.70 -35.34
N ALA A 169 5.51 -10.47 -34.92
CA ALA A 169 6.02 -10.19 -33.59
C ALA A 169 4.98 -9.43 -32.75
N VAL A 170 4.98 -9.68 -31.44
CA VAL A 170 4.08 -9.04 -30.48
C VAL A 170 4.82 -8.66 -29.20
N SER A 171 4.48 -7.49 -28.66
CA SER A 171 5.05 -6.96 -27.41
C SER A 171 3.99 -6.92 -26.31
N LEU A 172 4.40 -7.38 -25.12
CA LEU A 172 3.60 -7.38 -23.90
C LEU A 172 4.40 -6.68 -22.80
N PRO A 173 4.23 -5.35 -22.63
CA PRO A 173 4.73 -4.68 -21.44
C PRO A 173 4.08 -5.23 -20.18
N TRP A 174 4.77 -5.04 -19.04
CA TRP A 174 4.22 -5.40 -17.73
C TRP A 174 2.89 -4.66 -17.47
N SER A 175 1.92 -5.36 -16.88
CA SER A 175 0.60 -4.83 -16.55
C SER A 175 -0.03 -5.69 -15.46
N ASN A 176 -0.21 -5.11 -14.28
CA ASN A 176 -0.79 -5.78 -13.10
C ASN A 176 -1.30 -4.72 -12.09
N ASP A 177 -2.08 -5.13 -11.08
CA ASP A 177 -2.50 -4.23 -9.98
C ASP A 177 -1.35 -3.76 -9.09
N PHE A 178 -0.29 -4.57 -8.97
CA PHE A 178 0.98 -4.27 -8.31
C PHE A 178 2.10 -4.05 -9.32
N SER A 179 2.87 -2.97 -9.16
CA SER A 179 4.05 -2.66 -9.99
C SER A 179 5.14 -3.75 -9.90
N LYS A 180 5.32 -4.37 -8.72
CA LYS A 180 6.19 -5.56 -8.53
C LYS A 180 5.47 -6.70 -7.82
N VAL A 181 5.67 -7.92 -8.29
CA VAL A 181 5.13 -9.16 -7.68
C VAL A 181 6.23 -10.04 -7.10
N PRO A 182 5.94 -10.92 -6.13
CA PRO A 182 6.93 -11.87 -5.62
C PRO A 182 7.37 -12.88 -6.69
N VAL A 183 8.68 -13.13 -6.81
CA VAL A 183 9.28 -14.01 -7.82
C VAL A 183 8.67 -15.43 -7.83
N ASN A 184 8.35 -15.96 -6.65
CA ASN A 184 7.90 -17.35 -6.47
C ASN A 184 6.39 -17.52 -6.22
N GLU A 185 5.62 -16.43 -6.13
CA GLU A 185 4.19 -16.47 -5.80
C GLU A 185 3.41 -15.51 -6.71
N PRO A 186 2.66 -16.03 -7.72
CA PRO A 186 1.90 -15.19 -8.63
C PRO A 186 0.69 -14.56 -7.95
N ARG A 187 0.40 -13.30 -8.30
CA ARG A 187 -0.82 -12.60 -7.95
C ARG A 187 -2.02 -13.25 -8.65
N LEU A 188 -3.11 -13.54 -7.94
CA LEU A 188 -4.28 -14.17 -8.55
C LEU A 188 -4.95 -13.18 -9.53
N GLY A 189 -5.26 -13.65 -10.74
CA GLY A 189 -5.76 -12.78 -11.81
C GLY A 189 -4.69 -11.90 -12.48
N GLN A 190 -3.40 -12.14 -12.23
CA GLN A 190 -2.33 -11.44 -12.97
C GLN A 190 -2.29 -11.89 -14.44
N SER A 191 -2.11 -10.93 -15.34
CA SER A 191 -2.00 -11.14 -16.78
C SER A 191 -0.60 -11.64 -17.17
N GLY A 192 0.41 -11.25 -16.38
CA GLY A 192 1.81 -11.63 -16.56
C GLY A 192 2.35 -11.33 -17.96
N GLY A 193 3.36 -12.08 -18.38
CA GLY A 193 3.92 -12.05 -19.74
C GLY A 193 3.38 -13.13 -20.67
N SER A 194 2.20 -13.70 -20.40
CA SER A 194 1.65 -14.83 -21.16
C SER A 194 0.88 -14.38 -22.40
N LEU A 195 0.74 -15.29 -23.38
CA LEU A 195 0.11 -15.07 -24.68
C LEU A 195 -0.93 -16.16 -24.97
N ILE A 196 -2.03 -15.84 -25.66
CA ILE A 196 -2.96 -16.82 -26.24
C ILE A 196 -2.84 -16.82 -27.76
N ILE A 197 -2.79 -18.02 -28.34
CA ILE A 197 -3.06 -18.27 -29.76
C ILE A 197 -4.34 -19.10 -29.86
N GLU A 198 -5.25 -18.71 -30.75
CA GLU A 198 -6.55 -19.33 -31.00
C GLU A 198 -6.76 -19.51 -32.51
N THR A 199 -7.19 -20.69 -32.95
CA THR A 199 -7.45 -20.96 -34.37
C THR A 199 -8.90 -20.60 -34.68
N ILE A 200 -9.11 -19.66 -35.61
CA ILE A 200 -10.46 -19.24 -36.04
C ILE A 200 -10.96 -20.19 -37.13
N GLU A 201 -10.13 -20.45 -38.14
CA GLU A 201 -10.44 -21.30 -39.30
C GLU A 201 -9.22 -22.14 -39.67
N ASP A 202 -9.47 -23.32 -40.22
CA ASP A 202 -8.46 -24.14 -40.91
C ASP A 202 -9.04 -24.62 -42.24
N ASN A 203 -8.86 -23.81 -43.29
CA ASN A 203 -9.27 -24.12 -44.66
C ASN A 203 -8.14 -24.80 -45.45
N SER A 204 -7.25 -25.55 -44.79
CA SER A 204 -6.11 -26.19 -45.44
C SER A 204 -6.52 -27.42 -46.27
N ASN A 205 -5.80 -27.66 -47.37
CA ASN A 205 -6.01 -28.83 -48.21
C ASN A 205 -5.69 -30.14 -47.47
N GLU A 206 -6.34 -31.25 -47.82
CA GLU A 206 -6.08 -32.61 -47.29
C GLU A 206 -4.61 -33.07 -47.43
N THR A 207 -3.84 -32.44 -48.33
CA THR A 207 -2.40 -32.70 -48.53
C THR A 207 -1.50 -32.00 -47.51
N VAL A 208 -2.04 -31.16 -46.62
CA VAL A 208 -1.29 -30.45 -45.57
C VAL A 208 -1.36 -31.26 -44.27
N ASN A 209 -0.20 -31.56 -43.68
CA ASN A 209 -0.12 -32.31 -42.43
C ASN A 209 -0.58 -31.45 -41.23
N THR A 210 -1.87 -31.50 -40.92
CA THR A 210 -2.48 -30.88 -39.74
C THR A 210 -2.31 -31.76 -38.48
N PRO A 211 -2.20 -31.18 -37.27
CA PRO A 211 -2.13 -29.75 -36.97
C PRO A 211 -0.77 -29.14 -37.31
N ILE A 212 -0.79 -27.97 -37.96
CA ILE A 212 0.43 -27.24 -38.37
C ILE A 212 1.26 -26.86 -37.13
N GLN A 213 2.58 -26.83 -37.29
CA GLN A 213 3.53 -26.54 -36.23
C GLN A 213 3.79 -25.03 -36.12
N ILE A 214 3.50 -24.45 -34.96
CA ILE A 214 3.82 -23.06 -34.61
C ILE A 214 5.15 -23.05 -33.85
N THR A 215 6.08 -22.19 -34.26
CA THR A 215 7.31 -21.93 -33.49
C THR A 215 7.21 -20.54 -32.86
N VAL A 216 7.39 -20.45 -31.55
CA VAL A 216 7.31 -19.20 -30.81
C VAL A 216 8.59 -18.99 -30.01
N TRP A 217 9.32 -17.92 -30.33
CA TRP A 217 10.41 -17.41 -29.52
C TRP A 217 9.85 -16.50 -28.44
N CYS A 218 10.36 -16.63 -27.21
CA CYS A 218 10.05 -15.77 -26.08
C CYS A 218 11.33 -15.06 -25.63
N CYS A 219 11.27 -13.75 -25.40
CA CYS A 219 12.36 -12.95 -24.85
C CYS A 219 11.82 -12.12 -23.68
N VAL A 220 12.48 -12.19 -22.52
CA VAL A 220 12.12 -11.40 -21.34
C VAL A 220 13.13 -10.27 -21.20
N ALA A 221 12.62 -9.05 -21.19
CA ALA A 221 13.36 -7.80 -21.34
C ALA A 221 13.12 -6.86 -20.16
N ASP A 222 13.99 -5.86 -20.03
CA ASP A 222 13.86 -4.74 -19.08
C ASP A 222 13.57 -5.19 -17.64
N ILE A 223 14.31 -6.21 -17.18
CA ILE A 223 14.07 -6.85 -15.88
C ILE A 223 14.54 -5.96 -14.74
N GLU A 224 13.66 -5.68 -13.79
CA GLU A 224 13.98 -4.94 -12.56
C GLU A 224 13.55 -5.70 -11.31
N LEU A 225 14.43 -5.69 -10.31
CA LEU A 225 14.37 -6.54 -9.12
C LEU A 225 14.53 -5.70 -7.85
N THR A 226 13.78 -6.03 -6.79
CA THR A 226 13.85 -5.35 -5.48
C THR A 226 13.73 -6.35 -4.32
N GLY A 227 14.27 -6.00 -3.15
CA GLY A 227 14.24 -6.76 -1.91
C GLY A 227 15.27 -7.87 -1.90
N TYR A 228 16.49 -7.57 -1.42
CA TYR A 228 17.61 -8.53 -1.44
C TYR A 228 17.35 -9.72 -0.51
N ALA A 229 17.39 -10.95 -1.05
CA ALA A 229 16.88 -12.14 -0.39
C ALA A 229 17.90 -12.93 0.44
N ILE A 230 19.21 -12.72 0.23
CA ILE A 230 20.27 -13.58 0.76
C ILE A 230 20.93 -12.93 1.99
N ALA A 231 20.35 -13.10 3.17
CA ALA A 231 20.86 -12.57 4.44
C ALA A 231 22.07 -13.36 5.01
N ASP A 232 23.11 -13.56 4.20
CA ASP A 232 24.31 -14.30 4.57
C ASP A 232 25.54 -13.39 4.70
N THR A 233 26.19 -13.40 5.86
CA THR A 233 27.42 -12.62 6.14
C THR A 233 28.67 -13.49 6.24
N GLN A 234 28.67 -14.72 5.74
CA GLN A 234 29.86 -15.58 5.74
C GLN A 234 30.87 -15.17 4.65
N GLY A 235 32.15 -15.19 5.01
CA GLY A 235 33.24 -15.03 4.06
C GLY A 235 33.48 -16.34 3.32
N TYR A 236 33.27 -16.36 2.01
CA TYR A 236 33.50 -17.53 1.17
C TYR A 236 34.94 -17.56 0.64
N ASP A 237 35.67 -18.62 0.99
CA ASP A 237 36.98 -18.89 0.40
C ASP A 237 36.81 -19.30 -1.09
N ILE A 238 37.50 -18.58 -1.97
CA ILE A 238 37.66 -18.92 -3.38
C ILE A 238 39.15 -19.20 -3.60
N PRO A 239 39.58 -20.48 -3.73
CA PRO A 239 41.00 -20.84 -3.76
C PRO A 239 41.84 -20.17 -4.87
N GLY A 240 41.22 -19.64 -5.92
CA GLY A 240 41.88 -18.84 -6.96
C GLY A 240 42.22 -17.40 -6.57
N LEU A 241 41.69 -16.90 -5.45
CA LEU A 241 41.99 -15.57 -4.89
C LEU A 241 43.01 -15.65 -3.72
N ASN A 242 43.31 -16.85 -3.22
CA ASN A 242 44.15 -17.03 -2.05
C ASN A 242 45.63 -16.74 -2.32
N PHE A 243 46.27 -16.08 -1.36
CA PHE A 243 47.72 -16.04 -1.28
C PHE A 243 48.26 -17.45 -1.01
N ASN A 244 48.97 -18.01 -1.99
CA ASN A 244 49.58 -19.32 -1.93
C ASN A 244 51.12 -19.14 -1.80
N PRO A 245 51.67 -19.06 -0.57
CA PRO A 245 53.03 -18.61 -0.35
C PRO A 245 54.11 -19.57 -0.84
N VAL A 246 55.18 -19.00 -1.38
CA VAL A 246 56.54 -19.54 -1.21
C VAL A 246 57.19 -18.75 -0.08
N THR A 247 57.64 -19.43 0.98
CA THR A 247 57.84 -18.82 2.31
C THR A 247 59.16 -18.08 2.50
N SER A 248 59.07 -16.86 3.05
CA SER A 248 60.13 -16.17 3.79
C SER A 248 59.52 -15.23 4.86
N LEU A 249 60.34 -14.75 5.81
CA LEU A 249 59.90 -14.03 7.03
C LEU A 249 60.79 -12.80 7.29
N VAL A 250 60.19 -11.62 7.48
CA VAL A 250 60.78 -10.45 8.17
C VAL A 250 59.67 -9.66 8.87
N THR A 251 59.95 -9.08 10.04
CA THR A 251 59.07 -8.20 10.82
C THR A 251 59.51 -6.73 10.76
N GLY A 252 58.60 -5.79 11.03
CA GLY A 252 58.90 -4.36 11.18
C GLY A 252 58.61 -3.84 12.59
N GLU A 253 58.92 -2.56 12.83
CA GLU A 253 58.59 -1.81 14.05
C GLU A 253 58.18 -0.36 13.68
N GLU A 254 57.30 0.25 14.47
CA GLU A 254 56.98 1.68 14.44
C GLU A 254 57.17 2.28 15.85
N GLN A 255 57.32 3.61 15.93
CA GLN A 255 57.42 4.33 17.19
C GLN A 255 56.60 5.63 17.13
N ALA A 256 55.94 5.97 18.24
CA ALA A 256 54.95 7.04 18.33
C ALA A 256 55.33 8.10 19.39
N ASP A 257 54.61 9.22 19.38
CA ASP A 257 54.51 10.21 20.47
C ASP A 257 53.40 11.23 20.11
N ASN A 258 52.67 11.89 21.03
CA ASN A 258 52.63 11.80 22.50
C ASN A 258 51.22 12.23 23.01
N GLU A 259 51.02 12.24 24.32
CA GLU A 259 49.81 12.55 25.12
C GLU A 259 48.68 11.49 25.12
N VAL A 260 48.42 10.91 26.31
CA VAL A 260 47.65 9.66 26.45
C VAL A 260 46.19 9.93 26.82
N SER A 261 45.41 10.41 25.84
CA SER A 261 43.96 10.17 25.81
C SER A 261 43.67 8.81 25.15
N ALA A 262 42.66 8.10 25.64
CA ALA A 262 42.09 6.93 24.97
C ALA A 262 40.80 7.25 24.18
N GLU A 263 40.20 8.42 24.44
CA GLU A 263 39.03 8.92 23.74
C GLU A 263 39.47 9.57 22.41
N GLY A 264 38.82 9.17 21.32
CA GLY A 264 39.18 9.48 19.95
C GLY A 264 38.44 8.56 18.98
N GLY A 265 38.02 9.12 17.85
CA GLY A 265 37.26 8.44 16.80
C GLY A 265 36.78 9.44 15.76
N LYS A 266 35.98 9.00 14.79
CA LYS A 266 35.48 9.89 13.71
C LYS A 266 34.75 11.11 14.25
N VAL A 267 35.02 12.27 13.66
CA VAL A 267 34.23 13.47 13.90
C VAL A 267 32.82 13.22 13.37
N VAL A 268 31.80 13.62 14.13
CA VAL A 268 30.38 13.41 13.78
C VAL A 268 30.04 14.03 12.41
N ASP A 269 30.78 15.06 12.00
CA ASP A 269 30.63 15.69 10.70
C ASP A 269 31.02 14.83 9.49
N GLU A 270 31.77 13.74 9.68
CA GLU A 270 32.15 12.78 8.63
C GLU A 270 31.09 11.69 8.40
N LEU A 271 30.03 11.64 9.21
CA LEU A 271 28.97 10.64 9.12
C LEU A 271 27.89 11.05 8.10
N SER A 272 27.41 10.10 7.30
CA SER A 272 26.38 10.33 6.27
C SER A 272 24.97 10.09 6.81
N TYR A 273 24.35 11.16 7.29
CA TYR A 273 22.92 11.30 7.59
C TYR A 273 22.52 12.79 7.61
N ASP A 274 21.22 13.10 7.62
CA ASP A 274 20.76 14.49 7.75
C ASP A 274 21.03 15.05 9.17
N LYS A 275 21.93 16.04 9.22
CA LYS A 275 22.32 16.75 10.45
C LYS A 275 21.33 17.84 10.87
N SER A 276 20.27 18.12 10.08
CA SER A 276 19.28 19.16 10.38
C SER A 276 18.09 18.62 11.20
N ALA A 277 17.59 17.42 10.88
CA ALA A 277 16.64 16.67 11.69
C ALA A 277 17.31 15.83 12.79
N ILE A 278 18.60 15.48 12.63
CA ILE A 278 19.45 14.87 13.68
C ILE A 278 20.55 15.88 14.09
N PRO A 279 20.21 16.96 14.83
CA PRO A 279 21.18 18.01 15.18
C PRO A 279 22.24 17.51 16.17
N VAL A 280 23.52 17.70 15.81
CA VAL A 280 24.68 17.33 16.64
C VAL A 280 24.66 18.07 17.98
N ALA A 281 24.34 19.37 17.95
CA ALA A 281 24.13 20.22 19.11
C ALA A 281 22.97 21.22 18.84
N PRO A 282 21.71 20.89 19.19
CA PRO A 282 20.59 21.80 18.99
C PRO A 282 20.66 23.02 19.92
N VAL A 283 20.16 24.16 19.46
CA VAL A 283 20.01 25.37 20.28
C VAL A 283 18.87 25.15 21.28
N VAL A 284 19.08 25.61 22.52
CA VAL A 284 18.12 25.47 23.64
C VAL A 284 16.76 26.09 23.27
N GLU A 285 15.67 25.36 23.56
CA GLU A 285 14.27 25.66 23.20
C GLU A 285 13.95 25.79 21.69
N GLN A 286 14.86 25.45 20.77
CA GLN A 286 14.55 25.37 19.34
C GLN A 286 14.12 23.95 18.93
N THR A 287 13.28 23.85 17.89
CA THR A 287 12.94 22.57 17.24
C THR A 287 14.02 22.15 16.24
N ALA A 288 14.24 20.85 16.10
CA ALA A 288 14.93 20.30 14.93
C ALA A 288 14.13 20.57 13.63
N ALA A 289 14.77 20.40 12.48
CA ALA A 289 14.11 20.49 11.18
C ALA A 289 13.06 19.37 10.98
N ALA A 290 12.30 19.46 9.89
CA ALA A 290 11.64 18.28 9.33
C ALA A 290 12.68 17.51 8.49
N PRO A 291 12.77 16.16 8.60
CA PRO A 291 13.63 15.37 7.72
C PRO A 291 13.11 15.37 6.27
N ASP A 292 13.98 15.05 5.32
CA ASP A 292 13.62 14.94 3.91
C ASP A 292 12.63 13.80 3.64
N VAL A 293 11.77 13.99 2.63
CA VAL A 293 10.69 13.05 2.26
C VAL A 293 11.21 11.92 1.36
N PRO A 294 10.66 10.68 1.43
CA PRO A 294 11.10 9.57 0.59
C PRO A 294 11.05 9.88 -0.91
N ALA A 295 10.00 10.59 -1.34
CA ALA A 295 9.80 11.11 -2.69
C ALA A 295 8.78 12.26 -2.69
N GLU A 296 8.86 13.14 -3.70
CA GLU A 296 7.98 14.31 -3.86
C GLU A 296 6.49 13.95 -3.99
N THR A 297 6.17 12.73 -4.42
CA THR A 297 4.80 12.19 -4.57
C THR A 297 4.22 11.60 -3.28
N THR A 298 4.86 11.81 -2.11
CA THR A 298 4.34 11.37 -0.81
C THR A 298 3.60 12.50 -0.07
N ALA A 299 2.57 12.12 0.70
CA ALA A 299 1.73 13.07 1.43
C ALA A 299 2.46 13.70 2.62
N THR A 300 2.77 14.99 2.50
CA THR A 300 3.53 15.75 3.51
C THR A 300 2.65 16.31 4.64
N ARG A 301 3.27 16.64 5.77
CA ARG A 301 2.66 17.42 6.85
C ARG A 301 3.68 18.09 7.75
N LYS A 302 3.21 19.00 8.61
CA LYS A 302 3.97 19.52 9.77
C LYS A 302 4.54 18.39 10.62
N ASN A 303 5.81 18.54 10.98
CA ASN A 303 6.55 17.59 11.78
C ASN A 303 6.07 17.56 13.25
N ASP A 304 5.56 16.42 13.70
CA ASP A 304 5.18 16.16 15.10
C ASP A 304 6.39 15.87 16.02
N THR A 305 7.58 15.61 15.48
CA THR A 305 8.77 15.22 16.25
C THR A 305 9.72 16.37 16.57
N GLY A 306 9.52 17.59 16.06
CA GLY A 306 10.54 18.66 16.06
C GLY A 306 11.20 18.96 17.42
N HIS A 307 10.45 18.96 18.53
CA HIS A 307 11.04 19.08 19.88
C HIS A 307 11.67 17.76 20.36
N LEU A 308 10.99 16.64 20.12
CA LEU A 308 11.38 15.28 20.54
C LEU A 308 12.72 14.83 19.90
N ALA A 309 12.95 15.23 18.64
CA ALA A 309 14.15 14.96 17.86
C ALA A 309 15.41 15.70 18.34
N THR A 310 15.28 16.73 19.18
CA THR A 310 16.47 17.39 19.77
C THR A 310 17.14 16.50 20.83
N LYS A 311 16.37 15.61 21.48
CA LYS A 311 16.80 14.85 22.66
C LYS A 311 17.23 13.42 22.34
N TRP A 312 18.30 12.99 23.00
CA TRP A 312 18.68 11.58 23.11
C TRP A 312 18.01 10.95 24.34
N TYR A 313 17.46 9.74 24.19
CA TYR A 313 16.76 9.00 25.24
C TYR A 313 17.50 7.70 25.61
N ASP A 314 17.72 7.46 26.91
CA ASP A 314 18.29 6.20 27.40
C ASP A 314 17.36 5.00 27.10
N PHE A 315 17.85 4.02 26.32
CA PHE A 315 17.05 2.85 25.93
C PHE A 315 17.51 1.53 26.58
N VAL A 316 18.79 1.20 26.47
CA VAL A 316 19.35 -0.04 27.04
C VAL A 316 20.84 0.13 27.33
N LYS A 317 21.37 -0.70 28.25
CA LYS A 317 22.81 -0.90 28.38
C LYS A 317 23.19 -2.25 27.80
N ILE A 318 24.19 -2.27 26.93
CA ILE A 318 24.83 -3.48 26.41
C ILE A 318 26.19 -3.63 27.09
N ASN A 319 26.56 -4.87 27.42
CA ASN A 319 27.90 -5.17 27.94
C ASN A 319 28.75 -5.72 26.80
N LEU A 320 29.96 -5.18 26.66
CA LEU A 320 30.96 -5.56 25.67
C LEU A 320 32.06 -6.36 26.39
N SER A 321 31.90 -7.68 26.40
CA SER A 321 32.86 -8.67 26.90
C SER A 321 33.67 -9.26 25.73
N ALA A 322 34.72 -10.03 26.04
CA ALA A 322 35.44 -10.78 25.00
C ALA A 322 34.48 -11.74 24.26
N PRO A 323 34.41 -11.72 22.91
CA PRO A 323 33.49 -12.56 22.15
C PRO A 323 33.95 -14.03 22.14
N THR A 324 32.99 -14.96 22.23
CA THR A 324 33.24 -16.42 22.12
C THR A 324 33.17 -16.94 20.69
N ASP A 325 32.44 -16.23 19.83
CA ASP A 325 32.30 -16.48 18.40
C ASP A 325 32.04 -15.14 17.64
N LEU A 326 31.84 -15.21 16.33
CA LEU A 326 31.54 -14.05 15.48
C LEU A 326 30.04 -13.90 15.18
N SER A 327 29.17 -14.42 16.05
CA SER A 327 27.71 -14.33 15.90
C SER A 327 27.19 -12.89 16.06
N TRP A 328 26.05 -12.62 15.43
CA TRP A 328 25.35 -11.33 15.53
C TRP A 328 24.35 -11.35 16.68
N THR A 329 24.45 -10.38 17.60
CA THR A 329 23.42 -10.12 18.62
C THR A 329 22.42 -9.11 18.07
N VAL A 330 21.13 -9.45 18.05
CA VAL A 330 20.07 -8.55 17.56
C VAL A 330 19.46 -7.76 18.72
N LEU A 331 19.42 -6.44 18.58
CA LEU A 331 18.73 -5.53 19.49
C LEU A 331 17.44 -5.00 18.84
N THR A 332 16.31 -5.43 19.37
CA THR A 332 14.98 -4.99 18.92
C THR A 332 14.53 -3.73 19.67
N ILE A 333 13.96 -2.79 18.91
CA ILE A 333 13.39 -1.52 19.37
C ILE A 333 11.94 -1.46 18.86
N ASP A 334 10.97 -1.33 19.77
CA ASP A 334 9.55 -1.15 19.45
C ASP A 334 9.08 0.23 19.96
N PRO A 335 9.07 1.28 19.11
CA PRO A 335 8.66 2.63 19.52
C PRO A 335 7.16 2.76 19.80
N TYR A 336 6.33 1.75 19.53
CA TYR A 336 4.87 1.77 19.75
C TYR A 336 4.45 0.96 20.99
N ASN A 337 5.22 -0.03 21.46
CA ASN A 337 4.87 -0.86 22.62
C ASN A 337 5.89 -0.88 23.77
N ASP A 338 7.11 -0.35 23.62
CA ASP A 338 8.12 -0.45 24.68
C ASP A 338 7.86 0.52 25.85
N ILE A 339 7.67 -0.05 27.05
CA ILE A 339 7.42 0.69 28.30
C ILE A 339 8.55 1.70 28.60
N ARG A 340 9.81 1.38 28.23
CA ARG A 340 10.98 2.24 28.46
C ARG A 340 10.86 3.57 27.72
N LEU A 341 10.16 3.57 26.58
CA LEU A 341 9.91 4.69 25.69
C LEU A 341 8.57 5.40 25.96
N SER A 342 7.77 4.91 26.91
CA SER A 342 6.41 5.38 27.19
C SER A 342 6.21 6.04 28.57
N ARG A 343 7.27 6.67 29.09
CA ARG A 343 7.27 7.35 30.40
C ARG A 343 6.33 8.56 30.46
N ASP A 344 6.22 9.16 31.64
CA ASP A 344 5.52 10.44 31.83
C ASP A 344 6.21 11.64 31.18
N GLY A 345 5.45 12.71 30.99
CA GLY A 345 5.86 13.87 30.19
C GLY A 345 5.95 13.56 28.69
N GLU A 346 6.88 14.24 28.01
CA GLU A 346 7.15 14.10 26.58
C GLU A 346 8.06 12.89 26.32
N ALA A 347 7.43 11.82 25.85
CA ALA A 347 8.02 10.50 25.71
C ALA A 347 7.98 10.02 24.24
N MET A 348 8.96 9.20 23.84
CA MET A 348 9.18 8.85 22.44
C MET A 348 7.98 8.16 21.78
N VAL A 349 7.18 7.42 22.53
CA VAL A 349 5.95 6.77 22.05
C VAL A 349 4.88 7.73 21.49
N LEU A 350 4.94 9.04 21.81
CA LEU A 350 3.80 9.94 21.60
C LEU A 350 3.41 10.18 20.12
N PRO A 351 4.33 10.45 19.17
CA PRO A 351 3.98 10.56 17.74
C PRO A 351 3.38 9.26 17.19
N TRP A 352 3.90 8.11 17.61
CA TRP A 352 3.41 6.77 17.25
C TRP A 352 2.00 6.46 17.78
N LYS A 353 1.53 7.15 18.83
CA LYS A 353 0.15 7.05 19.38
C LYS A 353 -0.78 8.17 18.93
N ARG A 354 -0.28 9.12 18.13
CA ARG A 354 -1.03 10.26 17.58
C ARG A 354 -1.29 10.14 16.08
N ASN A 355 -0.72 9.14 15.41
CA ASN A 355 -0.76 8.99 13.96
C ASN A 355 -0.97 7.52 13.57
N VAL A 356 -1.62 7.30 12.42
CA VAL A 356 -1.85 5.94 11.87
C VAL A 356 -0.60 5.42 11.16
N TRP A 357 0.11 6.30 10.46
CA TRP A 357 1.18 5.98 9.52
C TRP A 357 2.49 6.63 9.91
N THR A 358 3.60 6.01 9.53
CA THR A 358 4.96 6.52 9.71
C THR A 358 5.88 6.05 8.58
N THR A 359 6.86 6.88 8.23
CA THR A 359 7.92 6.58 7.25
C THR A 359 9.24 7.23 7.70
N GLY A 360 10.28 7.11 6.89
CA GLY A 360 11.60 7.67 7.18
C GLY A 360 12.15 8.58 6.08
N ASP A 361 13.45 8.86 6.18
CA ASP A 361 14.27 9.49 5.15
C ASP A 361 14.91 8.40 4.26
N ARG A 362 15.20 8.68 3.00
CA ARG A 362 15.79 7.76 2.00
C ARG A 362 17.23 8.15 1.60
N ASP A 363 17.90 8.96 2.41
CA ASP A 363 19.22 9.58 2.16
C ASP A 363 20.34 8.67 1.62
N ILE A 364 20.31 7.38 1.95
CA ILE A 364 21.33 6.39 1.60
C ILE A 364 20.93 5.46 0.43
N GLY A 365 19.68 5.57 -0.05
CA GLY A 365 19.09 4.68 -1.07
C GLY A 365 18.11 3.63 -0.52
N TYR A 366 17.73 3.71 0.76
CA TYR A 366 16.63 2.96 1.38
C TYR A 366 16.15 3.69 2.65
N ILE A 367 14.94 3.38 3.13
CA ILE A 367 14.30 4.13 4.23
C ILE A 367 14.96 3.89 5.60
N ARG A 368 15.33 4.97 6.31
CA ARG A 368 15.88 4.97 7.68
C ARG A 368 15.08 5.93 8.58
N THR A 369 14.85 5.57 9.85
CA THR A 369 13.78 6.17 10.67
C THR A 369 14.21 6.69 12.05
N LEU A 370 14.45 5.81 13.03
CA LEU A 370 15.10 6.18 14.28
C LEU A 370 16.61 6.25 14.07
N ALA A 371 17.29 7.10 14.84
CA ALA A 371 18.74 7.05 15.00
C ALA A 371 19.09 6.48 16.38
N ALA A 372 20.09 5.61 16.42
CA ALA A 372 20.76 5.18 17.64
C ALA A 372 22.13 5.85 17.76
N GLN A 373 22.44 6.43 18.91
CA GLN A 373 23.80 6.87 19.24
C GLN A 373 24.43 5.83 20.16
N ILE A 374 25.64 5.40 19.80
CA ILE A 374 26.48 4.53 20.61
C ILE A 374 27.77 5.33 20.89
N ASN A 375 28.00 5.59 22.18
CA ASN A 375 29.19 6.27 22.68
C ASN A 375 29.93 5.31 23.62
N VAL A 376 31.17 4.96 23.32
CA VAL A 376 31.92 3.92 24.03
C VAL A 376 33.06 4.56 24.84
N PRO A 377 32.81 5.15 26.03
CA PRO A 377 33.89 5.66 26.87
C PRO A 377 34.79 4.51 27.32
N ARG A 378 36.11 4.68 27.30
CA ARG A 378 37.06 3.62 27.68
C ARG A 378 38.25 4.11 28.52
N PRO A 379 38.78 3.25 29.41
CA PRO A 379 40.14 3.40 29.92
C PRO A 379 41.16 2.93 28.85
N PRO A 380 42.42 3.42 28.86
CA PRO A 380 43.47 2.98 27.93
C PRO A 380 43.75 1.46 27.94
N GLN A 381 43.42 0.77 29.03
CA GLN A 381 43.64 -0.66 29.28
C GLN A 381 42.81 -1.61 28.39
N ILE A 382 41.90 -1.08 27.57
CA ILE A 382 41.08 -1.86 26.63
C ILE A 382 41.01 -1.14 25.27
N SER A 383 40.96 -1.93 24.20
CA SER A 383 40.79 -1.45 22.83
C SER A 383 40.03 -2.48 22.02
N GLY A 384 39.21 -2.03 21.07
CA GLY A 384 38.35 -2.91 20.29
C GLY A 384 37.47 -2.14 19.33
N VAL A 385 36.75 -2.90 18.50
CA VAL A 385 35.79 -2.38 17.54
C VAL A 385 34.50 -3.19 17.65
N LEU A 386 33.41 -2.46 17.90
CA LEU A 386 32.05 -2.93 17.81
C LEU A 386 31.57 -2.72 16.37
N GLU A 387 31.21 -3.80 15.68
CA GLU A 387 30.56 -3.75 14.37
C GLU A 387 29.05 -3.71 14.57
N VAL A 388 28.38 -2.74 13.94
CA VAL A 388 26.93 -2.52 14.05
C VAL A 388 26.32 -2.42 12.67
N LYS A 389 25.33 -3.24 12.38
CA LYS A 389 24.57 -3.28 11.13
C LYS A 389 23.20 -2.64 11.35
N ASP A 390 22.80 -1.75 10.45
CA ASP A 390 21.56 -0.94 10.60
C ASP A 390 20.25 -1.73 10.41
N SER A 391 20.35 -3.01 10.02
CA SER A 391 19.25 -4.00 10.04
C SER A 391 19.76 -5.44 10.31
N VAL A 392 18.87 -6.42 10.22
CA VAL A 392 19.21 -7.87 10.22
C VAL A 392 19.73 -8.35 8.86
N ASN A 393 19.30 -7.77 7.74
CA ASN A 393 19.77 -8.13 6.39
C ASN A 393 21.19 -7.55 6.14
N ASN A 394 21.79 -7.76 4.96
CA ASN A 394 23.15 -7.33 4.60
C ASN A 394 23.26 -5.83 4.27
N SER A 395 22.59 -4.99 5.05
CA SER A 395 22.56 -3.53 4.92
C SER A 395 23.79 -2.84 5.54
N SER A 396 23.83 -1.51 5.53
CA SER A 396 25.04 -0.75 5.86
C SER A 396 25.61 -1.02 7.26
N ILE A 397 26.94 -1.13 7.31
CA ILE A 397 27.71 -1.41 8.52
C ILE A 397 28.39 -0.14 9.02
N SER A 398 28.25 0.13 10.32
CA SER A 398 28.97 1.16 11.07
C SER A 398 29.98 0.50 12.00
N LEU A 399 31.23 0.93 11.93
CA LEU A 399 32.28 0.53 12.88
C LEU A 399 32.37 1.55 14.01
N VAL A 400 32.29 1.08 15.25
CA VAL A 400 32.36 1.89 16.46
C VAL A 400 33.60 1.47 17.24
N GLU A 401 34.65 2.28 17.13
CA GLU A 401 35.88 2.13 17.91
C GLU A 401 35.61 2.38 19.40
N PHE A 402 36.28 1.64 20.29
CA PHE A 402 36.21 1.93 21.72
C PHE A 402 36.97 3.25 21.98
N GLY A 403 36.33 4.21 22.66
CA GLY A 403 36.75 5.62 22.74
C GLY A 403 36.09 6.52 21.70
N GLY A 404 35.24 5.96 20.83
CA GLY A 404 34.52 6.67 19.76
C GLY A 404 33.02 6.83 20.01
N LYS A 405 32.43 7.77 19.25
CA LYS A 405 30.98 8.03 19.21
C LYS A 405 30.48 7.91 17.77
N VAL A 406 29.42 7.13 17.54
CA VAL A 406 28.76 7.02 16.23
C VAL A 406 27.25 7.20 16.38
N GLU A 407 26.63 7.86 15.41
CA GLU A 407 25.18 7.99 15.24
C GLU A 407 24.75 7.20 14.00
N ILE A 408 23.81 6.27 14.18
CA ILE A 408 23.43 5.24 13.21
C ILE A 408 21.92 5.35 12.95
N PRO A 409 21.48 5.91 11.81
CA PRO A 409 20.09 5.81 11.36
C PRO A 409 19.74 4.36 11.00
N LEU A 410 18.56 3.91 11.41
CA LEU A 410 18.17 2.50 11.41
C LEU A 410 17.02 2.19 10.45
N LEU A 411 17.13 1.03 9.79
CA LEU A 411 16.16 0.50 8.83
C LEU A 411 15.07 -0.31 9.57
N PRO A 412 13.77 -0.01 9.37
CA PRO A 412 12.69 -0.81 9.92
C PRO A 412 12.74 -2.27 9.51
N GLU A 413 12.34 -3.17 10.41
CA GLU A 413 12.19 -4.62 10.18
C GLU A 413 11.35 -4.89 8.91
N VAL A 414 10.33 -4.06 8.72
CA VAL A 414 9.40 -4.04 7.59
C VAL A 414 10.05 -3.74 6.23
N PHE A 415 11.09 -2.92 6.18
CA PHE A 415 11.73 -2.46 4.94
C PHE A 415 13.10 -3.11 4.67
N ASN A 416 13.50 -4.11 5.47
CA ASN A 416 14.81 -4.77 5.35
C ASN A 416 14.99 -5.64 4.09
N GLY A 417 13.99 -5.72 3.21
CA GLY A 417 14.04 -6.45 1.93
C GLY A 417 13.74 -7.95 2.04
N LEU A 418 13.70 -8.54 3.25
CA LEU A 418 13.45 -9.96 3.47
C LEU A 418 11.97 -10.30 3.45
N LYS A 419 11.61 -11.37 2.72
CA LYS A 419 10.24 -11.90 2.73
C LYS A 419 10.03 -12.81 3.95
N THR A 420 9.06 -12.45 4.78
CA THR A 420 8.62 -13.19 5.97
C THR A 420 7.14 -13.55 5.85
N ALA A 421 6.64 -14.41 6.74
CA ALA A 421 5.20 -14.67 6.87
C ALA A 421 4.37 -13.44 7.35
N LYS A 422 5.05 -12.36 7.76
CA LYS A 422 4.45 -11.07 8.15
C LYS A 422 4.73 -9.96 7.11
N THR A 423 5.22 -10.29 5.91
CA THR A 423 5.53 -9.32 4.84
C THR A 423 4.34 -9.11 3.92
N LEU A 424 4.07 -7.85 3.59
CA LEU A 424 2.75 -7.33 3.20
C LEU A 424 2.92 -6.40 1.97
N PRO A 425 2.14 -6.45 0.88
CA PRO A 425 2.39 -5.69 -0.36
C PRO A 425 2.78 -4.22 -0.21
N ARG A 426 2.09 -3.44 0.63
CA ARG A 426 2.51 -2.04 0.84
C ARG A 426 3.93 -1.91 1.42
N HIS A 427 4.48 -2.92 2.10
CA HIS A 427 5.91 -2.95 2.51
C HIS A 427 6.89 -2.85 1.34
N TRP A 428 6.52 -3.30 0.13
CA TRP A 428 7.39 -3.23 -1.06
C TRP A 428 6.81 -2.35 -2.19
N LEU A 429 5.60 -1.83 -2.00
CA LEU A 429 4.93 -0.95 -2.96
C LEU A 429 4.84 0.51 -2.48
N ASN A 430 4.70 0.78 -1.18
CA ASN A 430 4.51 2.13 -0.62
C ASN A 430 5.42 2.43 0.60
N PRO A 431 5.97 3.65 0.75
CA PRO A 431 6.87 3.99 1.86
C PRO A 431 6.20 4.10 3.23
N TRP A 432 4.87 4.05 3.36
CA TRP A 432 4.16 4.15 4.63
C TRP A 432 3.92 2.79 5.32
N MET A 433 4.58 2.61 6.47
CA MET A 433 4.25 1.56 7.44
C MET A 433 3.29 2.10 8.52
N ARG A 434 2.52 1.22 9.17
CA ARG A 434 1.70 1.61 10.32
C ARG A 434 2.58 1.89 11.53
N THR A 435 2.17 2.82 12.38
CA THR A 435 2.86 3.10 13.65
C THR A 435 2.94 1.87 14.56
N ALA A 436 1.99 0.92 14.45
CA ALA A 436 1.99 -0.32 15.23
C ALA A 436 2.91 -1.44 14.69
N GLU A 437 3.53 -1.28 13.52
CA GLU A 437 4.45 -2.27 12.92
C GLU A 437 5.89 -1.74 12.74
N SER A 438 6.16 -0.49 13.10
CA SER A 438 7.46 0.19 12.90
C SER A 438 8.53 -0.26 13.91
N LYS A 439 8.69 -1.57 14.06
CA LYS A 439 9.78 -2.19 14.81
C LYS A 439 11.08 -2.06 14.04
N ILE A 440 12.16 -1.93 14.78
CA ILE A 440 13.52 -1.75 14.25
C ILE A 440 14.41 -2.79 14.93
N GLN A 441 15.26 -3.45 14.14
CA GLN A 441 16.18 -4.48 14.63
C GLN A 441 17.57 -4.20 14.11
N LEU A 442 18.45 -3.65 14.95
CA LEU A 442 19.87 -3.50 14.63
C LEU A 442 20.61 -4.77 15.08
N ALA A 443 21.66 -5.15 14.35
CA ALA A 443 22.52 -6.28 14.73
C ALA A 443 23.91 -5.76 15.11
N TYR A 444 24.49 -6.27 16.19
CA TYR A 444 25.85 -5.90 16.62
C TYR A 444 26.70 -7.10 17.02
N ARG A 445 28.01 -6.98 16.86
CA ARG A 445 29.00 -7.95 17.37
C ARG A 445 30.36 -7.28 17.57
N ILE A 446 31.24 -7.92 18.33
CA ILE A 446 32.59 -7.43 18.59
C ILE A 446 33.54 -8.13 17.61
N ILE A 447 34.17 -7.38 16.72
CA ILE A 447 35.08 -7.92 15.69
C ILE A 447 36.55 -7.86 16.10
N ALA A 448 36.90 -6.96 17.04
CA ALA A 448 38.24 -6.83 17.59
C ALA A 448 38.14 -6.50 19.09
N PHE A 449 38.93 -7.17 19.92
CA PHE A 449 38.91 -7.00 21.37
C PHE A 449 40.26 -7.36 22.01
N ASN A 450 40.95 -6.38 22.57
CA ASN A 450 42.20 -6.52 23.30
C ASN A 450 42.08 -5.81 24.66
N ARG A 451 42.52 -6.46 25.75
CA ARG A 451 42.44 -5.91 27.11
C ARG A 451 43.60 -6.37 27.99
N THR A 452 43.89 -5.61 29.05
CA THR A 452 44.77 -6.06 30.15
C THR A 452 44.00 -6.93 31.16
N SER A 453 44.62 -7.20 32.31
CA SER A 453 44.00 -7.79 33.50
C SER A 453 42.96 -6.91 34.19
N ASP A 454 42.98 -5.60 33.95
CA ASP A 454 42.50 -4.61 34.91
C ASP A 454 41.03 -4.21 34.68
N ILE A 455 40.53 -4.46 33.47
CA ILE A 455 39.13 -4.34 33.07
C ILE A 455 38.77 -5.55 32.22
N ALA A 456 37.65 -6.22 32.52
CA ALA A 456 37.17 -7.39 31.78
C ALA A 456 36.18 -7.01 30.67
N ASP A 457 35.20 -6.16 31.02
CA ASP A 457 34.05 -5.80 30.19
C ASP A 457 33.82 -4.28 30.21
N LEU A 458 33.23 -3.72 29.15
CA LEU A 458 32.70 -2.35 29.12
C LEU A 458 31.16 -2.37 29.16
N SER A 459 30.52 -1.41 29.83
CA SER A 459 29.06 -1.26 29.81
C SER A 459 28.68 0.03 29.08
N VAL A 460 28.08 -0.11 27.90
CA VAL A 460 27.77 0.97 26.96
C VAL A 460 26.28 1.23 26.95
N THR A 461 25.87 2.51 26.96
CA THR A 461 24.45 2.88 26.89
C THR A 461 24.09 3.22 25.44
N VAL A 462 23.07 2.53 24.90
CA VAL A 462 22.49 2.86 23.60
C VAL A 462 21.42 3.94 23.82
N LEU A 463 21.58 5.05 23.12
CA LEU A 463 20.67 6.19 23.16
C LEU A 463 19.85 6.24 21.87
N LEU A 464 18.58 6.64 21.94
CA LEU A 464 17.69 6.74 20.78
C LEU A 464 17.18 8.16 20.54
N ARG A 465 16.94 8.51 19.26
CA ARG A 465 16.37 9.78 18.80
C ARG A 465 15.50 9.57 17.56
N PRO A 466 14.29 10.16 17.46
CA PRO A 466 13.37 9.97 16.33
C PRO A 466 13.56 10.99 15.21
N GLY A 467 14.81 11.29 14.84
CA GLY A 467 15.12 12.41 13.94
C GLY A 467 14.64 12.22 12.50
N GLY A 468 14.93 11.07 11.89
CA GLY A 468 14.50 10.74 10.53
C GLY A 468 13.04 10.26 10.42
N SER A 469 12.23 10.33 11.48
CA SER A 469 10.90 9.70 11.52
C SER A 469 9.77 10.66 11.15
N GLN A 470 9.06 10.36 10.06
CA GLN A 470 7.88 11.09 9.58
C GLN A 470 6.56 10.36 9.91
N PHE A 471 5.42 11.05 9.80
CA PHE A 471 4.09 10.55 10.14
C PHE A 471 3.01 11.06 9.16
N GLN A 472 1.88 10.34 9.04
CA GLN A 472 0.70 10.75 8.27
C GLN A 472 -0.59 10.32 9.00
N LEU A 473 -1.71 10.99 8.68
CA LEU A 473 -3.07 10.76 9.19
C LEU A 473 -3.20 10.86 10.73
N PRO A 474 -3.45 12.08 11.27
CA PRO A 474 -3.53 12.30 12.70
C PRO A 474 -4.81 11.73 13.36
N LEU A 475 -4.62 11.23 14.57
CA LEU A 475 -5.64 10.74 15.50
C LEU A 475 -5.64 11.61 16.76
N LYS A 476 -6.74 11.60 17.52
CA LYS A 476 -6.68 11.96 18.94
C LYS A 476 -5.78 10.94 19.67
N PRO A 477 -4.90 11.38 20.60
CA PRO A 477 -3.91 10.49 21.21
C PRO A 477 -4.52 9.21 21.78
N GLU A 478 -4.01 8.05 21.36
CA GLU A 478 -4.34 6.79 21.99
C GLU A 478 -3.86 6.78 23.45
N LYS A 479 -4.44 5.89 24.27
CA LYS A 479 -3.95 5.69 25.63
C LYS A 479 -2.49 5.23 25.58
N ARG A 480 -1.67 5.69 26.53
CA ARG A 480 -0.34 5.10 26.75
C ARG A 480 -0.46 3.60 26.95
N ILE A 481 0.59 2.87 26.59
CA ILE A 481 0.67 1.41 26.69
C ILE A 481 0.29 0.99 28.11
N ASP A 482 -0.77 0.20 28.23
CA ASP A 482 -1.12 -0.43 29.49
C ASP A 482 -0.25 -1.69 29.63
N SER A 483 0.81 -1.60 30.44
CA SER A 483 1.82 -2.66 30.64
C SER A 483 1.21 -3.99 31.08
N ARG A 484 -0.01 -3.95 31.64
CA ARG A 484 -0.84 -5.06 32.11
C ARG A 484 -1.25 -6.07 31.03
N HIS A 485 -0.96 -5.81 29.75
CA HIS A 485 -1.49 -6.61 28.64
C HIS A 485 -0.48 -7.03 27.57
N ILE A 486 0.77 -6.57 27.59
CA ILE A 486 1.72 -6.76 26.48
C ILE A 486 1.94 -8.25 26.17
N ASP A 487 2.14 -9.08 27.18
CA ASP A 487 2.41 -10.52 26.99
C ASP A 487 1.16 -11.30 26.53
N ILE A 488 -0.02 -10.92 27.03
CA ILE A 488 -1.30 -11.51 26.60
C ILE A 488 -1.61 -11.15 25.15
N VAL A 489 -1.35 -9.89 24.77
CA VAL A 489 -1.42 -9.44 23.37
C VAL A 489 -0.42 -10.23 22.56
N ASN A 490 0.89 -10.17 22.85
CA ASN A 490 1.92 -10.86 22.06
C ASN A 490 1.66 -12.37 21.90
N MET A 491 1.20 -13.06 22.96
CA MET A 491 0.87 -14.49 22.91
C MET A 491 -0.35 -14.79 22.03
N LEU A 492 -1.47 -14.06 22.18
CA LEU A 492 -2.63 -14.21 21.30
C LEU A 492 -2.38 -13.68 19.87
N MET A 493 -1.41 -12.80 19.70
CA MET A 493 -1.00 -12.25 18.42
C MET A 493 -0.12 -13.24 17.65
N ASP A 494 0.94 -13.81 18.22
CA ASP A 494 1.88 -14.64 17.45
C ASP A 494 1.34 -16.00 17.02
N ASP A 495 0.32 -16.57 17.70
CA ASP A 495 -0.42 -17.73 17.20
C ASP A 495 -1.31 -17.37 16.00
N PHE A 496 -1.91 -16.17 15.97
CA PHE A 496 -2.81 -15.73 14.89
C PHE A 496 -2.10 -14.98 13.73
N ASN A 497 -0.92 -14.41 13.96
CA ASN A 497 -0.14 -13.59 12.99
C ASN A 497 0.59 -14.40 11.91
N ARG A 498 0.30 -15.70 11.74
CA ARG A 498 0.90 -16.54 10.69
C ARG A 498 0.25 -16.40 9.31
N LEU A 499 -0.80 -15.60 9.19
CA LEU A 499 -1.48 -15.26 7.93
C LEU A 499 -1.67 -13.74 7.85
N ALA A 500 -1.33 -13.18 6.70
CA ALA A 500 -1.07 -11.76 6.46
C ALA A 500 -1.54 -11.37 5.04
N VAL A 501 -1.37 -10.08 4.64
CA VAL A 501 -1.53 -9.46 3.28
C VAL A 501 -2.97 -8.92 3.04
N ARG A 502 -3.33 -7.65 2.71
CA ARG A 502 -2.77 -6.33 2.20
C ARG A 502 -2.62 -6.07 0.66
N GLY A 503 -3.11 -4.93 0.14
CA GLY A 503 -3.06 -4.39 -1.31
C GLY A 503 -4.25 -1.82 -2.36
N GLU A 504 -5.44 -1.13 -2.14
CA GLU A 504 -5.50 0.35 -1.72
C GLU A 504 -5.27 1.63 -2.82
N GLU A 505 -6.28 2.51 -3.29
CA GLU A 505 -6.51 4.08 -3.66
C GLU A 505 -5.76 4.99 -4.87
N GLN A 506 -5.87 6.29 -5.48
CA GLN A 506 -6.52 7.77 -5.71
C GLN A 506 -6.58 8.18 -7.23
N SER A 507 -7.37 9.14 -7.82
CA SER A 507 -8.64 9.98 -7.60
C SER A 507 -8.94 11.11 -8.64
N LEU A 508 -9.74 12.22 -8.51
CA LEU A 508 -9.98 13.52 -7.77
C LEU A 508 -8.91 14.63 -7.90
N PRO A 509 -9.28 15.92 -8.14
CA PRO A 509 -8.36 17.06 -8.23
C PRO A 509 -7.87 17.59 -6.86
N GLU A 510 -6.64 18.10 -6.84
CA GLU A 510 -5.94 18.50 -5.63
C GLU A 510 -5.98 20.01 -5.37
N GLU A 511 -6.70 20.44 -4.33
CA GLU A 511 -6.46 21.75 -3.72
C GLU A 511 -5.34 21.66 -2.68
N THR A 512 -4.42 22.63 -2.67
CA THR A 512 -3.37 22.76 -1.63
C THR A 512 -3.82 23.72 -0.52
N PRO A 513 -4.31 23.22 0.63
CA PRO A 513 -4.88 24.07 1.68
C PRO A 513 -3.83 24.90 2.42
N PRO A 514 -4.22 26.05 3.01
CA PRO A 514 -3.30 26.89 3.77
C PRO A 514 -2.74 26.17 5.00
N ASN A 515 -1.49 26.51 5.37
CA ASN A 515 -0.71 25.91 6.45
C ASN A 515 -1.40 25.87 7.85
N LEU A 516 -2.51 26.56 8.07
CA LEU A 516 -3.34 26.44 9.26
C LEU A 516 -4.80 26.29 8.82
N PRO A 517 -5.46 25.14 9.07
CA PRO A 517 -6.87 24.97 8.74
C PRO A 517 -7.72 25.93 9.57
N ASN A 518 -8.66 26.60 8.91
CA ASN A 518 -9.56 27.55 9.54
C ASN A 518 -10.56 26.81 10.45
N THR A 519 -10.56 27.14 11.74
CA THR A 519 -11.41 26.48 12.75
C THR A 519 -12.91 26.79 12.63
N SER A 520 -13.31 27.76 11.80
CA SER A 520 -14.73 27.95 11.43
C SER A 520 -15.19 27.07 10.26
N GLN A 521 -14.28 26.37 9.60
CA GLN A 521 -14.56 25.43 8.49
C GLN A 521 -14.27 23.97 8.88
N PHE A 522 -13.20 23.72 9.62
CA PHE A 522 -12.73 22.36 9.94
C PHE A 522 -12.75 22.07 11.45
N ILE A 523 -13.43 20.98 11.84
CA ILE A 523 -13.49 20.50 13.23
C ILE A 523 -12.36 19.50 13.57
N THR A 524 -11.74 18.89 12.56
CA THR A 524 -10.54 18.05 12.69
C THR A 524 -9.34 18.75 12.06
N PRO A 525 -8.10 18.34 12.39
CA PRO A 525 -6.97 18.57 11.48
C PRO A 525 -7.25 18.00 10.08
N MET A 526 -6.51 18.51 9.09
CA MET A 526 -6.40 17.95 7.75
C MET A 526 -5.84 16.53 7.78
N THR A 527 -6.11 15.73 6.75
CA THR A 527 -5.56 14.39 6.54
C THR A 527 -4.07 14.43 6.18
N ALA A 528 -3.71 15.33 5.24
CA ALA A 528 -2.34 15.68 4.85
C ALA A 528 -2.28 17.15 4.34
N GLN A 529 -1.09 17.63 3.93
CA GLN A 529 -0.89 18.93 3.28
C GLN A 529 -0.70 18.83 1.76
N THR A 530 -0.06 17.76 1.30
CA THR A 530 -0.01 17.36 -0.11
C THR A 530 -0.63 15.97 -0.28
N ALA A 531 -0.84 15.58 -1.53
CA ALA A 531 -1.43 14.31 -1.88
C ALA A 531 -0.49 13.09 -1.74
N GLU A 532 -1.07 11.89 -1.64
CA GLU A 532 -0.36 10.61 -1.67
C GLU A 532 -0.39 9.99 -3.07
N GLN A 533 0.45 10.50 -3.98
CA GLN A 533 0.59 9.98 -5.36
C GLN A 533 1.58 8.80 -5.49
N TYR A 534 2.10 8.23 -4.39
CA TYR A 534 3.26 7.35 -4.48
C TYR A 534 3.02 5.99 -5.20
N ASN A 535 1.77 5.54 -5.34
CA ASN A 535 1.46 4.33 -6.11
C ASN A 535 0.64 4.57 -7.38
N LEU A 536 -0.07 5.69 -7.46
CA LEU A 536 -0.88 6.07 -8.62
C LEU A 536 -0.05 6.17 -9.91
N HIS A 537 -0.59 5.68 -11.02
CA HIS A 537 -0.02 5.88 -12.35
C HIS A 537 -1.01 6.62 -13.28
N SER A 538 -1.25 7.90 -12.96
CA SER A 538 -2.25 8.79 -13.57
C SER A 538 -2.20 8.87 -15.10
N ASP A 539 -1.03 8.64 -15.69
CA ASP A 539 -0.79 8.78 -17.13
C ASP A 539 -1.25 7.54 -17.92
N LEU A 540 -1.69 6.48 -17.24
CA LEU A 540 -2.20 5.26 -17.86
C LEU A 540 -3.70 5.37 -18.18
N GLY A 541 -4.13 4.69 -19.25
CA GLY A 541 -5.53 4.56 -19.63
C GLY A 541 -6.06 5.72 -20.47
N GLY A 542 -7.23 5.51 -21.09
CA GLY A 542 -7.97 6.55 -21.80
C GLY A 542 -9.02 7.18 -20.89
N GLU A 543 -9.34 8.45 -21.12
CA GLU A 543 -10.56 9.03 -20.57
C GLU A 543 -11.77 8.47 -21.34
N GLU A 544 -12.78 8.02 -20.59
CA GLU A 544 -14.08 7.61 -21.11
C GLU A 544 -15.15 8.22 -20.20
N ASP A 545 -15.71 9.33 -20.66
CA ASP A 545 -16.82 10.00 -20.03
C ASP A 545 -18.06 9.79 -20.93
N LEU A 546 -18.92 8.83 -20.55
CA LEU A 546 -20.22 8.59 -21.19
C LEU A 546 -21.33 9.33 -20.44
N GLU A 547 -22.45 9.62 -21.09
CA GLU A 547 -23.63 10.19 -20.42
C GLU A 547 -24.16 9.28 -19.30
N LEU A 548 -23.90 7.96 -19.38
CA LEU A 548 -24.20 7.01 -18.31
C LEU A 548 -23.45 7.33 -17.00
N ASP A 549 -22.22 7.84 -17.09
CA ASP A 549 -21.38 8.14 -15.92
C ASP A 549 -21.88 9.35 -15.12
N GLU A 550 -22.78 10.15 -15.71
CA GLU A 550 -23.41 11.29 -15.02
C GLU A 550 -24.52 10.87 -14.06
N PHE A 551 -25.05 9.64 -14.17
CA PHE A 551 -26.12 9.14 -13.30
C PHE A 551 -25.56 8.73 -11.92
N PRO A 552 -26.04 9.33 -10.81
CA PRO A 552 -25.64 8.94 -9.47
C PRO A 552 -26.38 7.66 -9.03
N VAL A 553 -25.66 6.74 -8.41
CA VAL A 553 -26.20 5.47 -7.88
C VAL A 553 -26.70 5.68 -6.45
N LEU A 554 -27.91 5.24 -6.11
CA LEU A 554 -28.43 5.30 -4.74
C LEU A 554 -27.94 4.07 -3.94
N VAL A 555 -26.77 4.19 -3.31
CA VAL A 555 -26.06 3.07 -2.65
C VAL A 555 -26.61 2.68 -1.26
N PHE A 556 -27.43 3.55 -0.65
CA PHE A 556 -28.13 3.26 0.60
C PHE A 556 -29.46 4.01 0.68
N LYS A 557 -30.50 3.33 1.16
CA LYS A 557 -31.83 3.89 1.44
C LYS A 557 -32.41 3.21 2.69
N GLY A 558 -32.67 3.95 3.77
CA GLY A 558 -33.27 3.35 4.97
C GLY A 558 -33.16 4.15 6.26
N GLU A 559 -33.62 3.56 7.36
CA GLU A 559 -33.46 4.14 8.70
C GLU A 559 -32.12 3.75 9.33
N ILE A 560 -31.41 4.71 9.91
CA ILE A 560 -30.18 4.49 10.68
C ILE A 560 -30.37 4.85 12.18
N PRO A 561 -29.77 4.08 13.11
CA PRO A 561 -29.85 4.33 14.55
C PRO A 561 -29.07 5.57 14.99
N THR A 562 -29.53 6.20 16.08
CA THR A 562 -28.99 7.47 16.61
C THR A 562 -28.02 7.29 17.78
N ASP A 563 -27.00 8.15 17.81
CA ASP A 563 -25.81 8.06 18.66
C ASP A 563 -25.02 6.75 18.47
N GLU A 564 -25.19 6.08 17.31
CA GLU A 564 -24.46 4.87 16.90
C GLU A 564 -23.82 5.05 15.51
N VAL A 565 -22.67 4.43 15.28
CA VAL A 565 -21.98 4.48 13.99
C VAL A 565 -22.53 3.38 13.08
N THR A 566 -23.18 3.77 11.99
CA THR A 566 -23.63 2.88 10.92
C THR A 566 -22.55 2.78 9.84
N SER A 567 -22.31 1.58 9.33
CA SER A 567 -21.38 1.29 8.24
C SER A 567 -22.10 1.02 6.93
N ILE A 568 -21.70 1.72 5.87
CA ILE A 568 -22.13 1.50 4.49
C ILE A 568 -20.87 1.12 3.70
N GLN A 569 -20.77 -0.14 3.27
CA GLN A 569 -19.59 -0.64 2.55
C GLN A 569 -19.71 -0.30 1.06
N LEU A 570 -18.78 0.46 0.51
CA LEU A 570 -18.81 0.94 -0.87
C LEU A 570 -17.96 0.04 -1.79
N ASP A 571 -18.26 -1.27 -1.85
CA ASP A 571 -17.70 -2.18 -2.88
C ASP A 571 -18.29 -1.81 -4.25
N LEU A 572 -17.71 -0.77 -4.88
CA LEU A 572 -18.24 -0.18 -6.12
C LEU A 572 -18.31 -1.17 -7.28
N ALA A 573 -17.52 -2.25 -7.26
CA ALA A 573 -17.59 -3.30 -8.27
C ALA A 573 -18.86 -4.16 -8.16
N LYS A 574 -19.56 -4.15 -7.02
CA LYS A 574 -20.80 -4.93 -6.78
C LYS A 574 -21.95 -4.08 -6.24
N ILE A 575 -21.86 -2.77 -6.38
CA ILE A 575 -22.79 -1.86 -5.71
C ILE A 575 -24.20 -2.00 -6.33
N TYR A 576 -25.22 -2.14 -5.47
CA TYR A 576 -26.63 -2.14 -5.87
C TYR A 576 -27.16 -0.71 -5.93
N ASP A 577 -28.19 -0.47 -6.74
CA ASP A 577 -28.83 0.84 -6.89
C ASP A 577 -30.28 0.80 -6.39
N PHE A 578 -30.56 1.39 -5.24
CA PHE A 578 -31.92 1.47 -4.68
C PHE A 578 -32.83 2.48 -5.42
N ALA A 579 -32.38 3.07 -6.54
CA ALA A 579 -33.17 3.92 -7.42
C ALA A 579 -33.41 3.30 -8.82
N TRP A 580 -32.93 2.08 -9.10
CA TRP A 580 -33.02 1.46 -10.42
C TRP A 580 -33.25 -0.06 -10.37
N ASP A 581 -34.32 -0.53 -10.99
CA ASP A 581 -34.77 -1.95 -10.98
C ASP A 581 -33.99 -2.85 -11.97
N GLY A 582 -32.72 -2.56 -12.25
CA GLY A 582 -31.92 -3.24 -13.28
C GLY A 582 -30.68 -3.96 -12.73
N ASP A 583 -30.31 -5.07 -13.37
CA ASP A 583 -29.16 -5.92 -13.00
C ASP A 583 -27.81 -5.17 -12.93
N GLU A 584 -27.68 -4.09 -13.70
CA GLU A 584 -26.49 -3.23 -13.78
C GLU A 584 -26.84 -1.76 -13.58
N ASN A 585 -25.88 -0.98 -13.08
CA ASN A 585 -25.94 0.48 -12.94
C ASN A 585 -24.66 1.14 -13.48
N ALA A 586 -24.64 2.47 -13.51
CA ALA A 586 -23.55 3.27 -14.07
C ALA A 586 -22.15 2.90 -13.53
N ILE A 587 -22.05 2.53 -12.24
CA ILE A 587 -20.78 2.19 -11.61
C ILE A 587 -20.40 0.73 -11.90
N SER A 588 -21.32 -0.22 -11.65
CA SER A 588 -21.04 -1.66 -11.82
C SER A 588 -20.76 -2.03 -13.28
N GLN A 589 -21.44 -1.41 -14.24
CA GLN A 589 -21.21 -1.64 -15.67
C GLN A 589 -19.79 -1.26 -16.11
N LYS A 590 -19.15 -0.24 -15.50
CA LYS A 590 -17.75 0.11 -15.84
C LYS A 590 -16.77 -0.99 -15.38
N PHE A 591 -17.03 -1.69 -14.26
CA PHE A 591 -16.26 -2.87 -13.82
C PHE A 591 -16.53 -4.16 -14.61
N LEU A 592 -17.65 -4.23 -15.34
CA LEU A 592 -17.95 -5.32 -16.27
C LEU A 592 -17.19 -5.14 -17.58
N ARG A 593 -17.24 -3.93 -18.15
CA ARG A 593 -16.68 -3.55 -19.46
C ARG A 593 -15.15 -3.50 -19.51
N PHE A 594 -14.48 -3.14 -18.41
CA PHE A 594 -13.02 -2.91 -18.36
C PHE A 594 -12.31 -3.78 -17.32
N ALA A 595 -11.07 -4.19 -17.60
CA ALA A 595 -10.23 -4.88 -16.62
C ALA A 595 -9.55 -3.92 -15.65
N HIS A 596 -9.15 -2.73 -16.10
CA HIS A 596 -8.46 -1.74 -15.28
C HIS A 596 -9.26 -0.44 -15.23
N ILE A 597 -9.58 -0.02 -14.01
CA ILE A 597 -10.07 1.33 -13.73
C ILE A 597 -8.91 2.08 -13.06
N ILE A 598 -8.44 3.13 -13.72
CA ILE A 598 -7.22 3.86 -13.37
C ILE A 598 -7.65 5.25 -12.94
N PRO A 599 -7.58 5.61 -11.66
CA PRO A 599 -8.05 6.92 -11.23
C PRO A 599 -7.13 8.07 -11.75
N LYS A 600 -7.61 9.33 -11.76
CA LYS A 600 -7.02 10.46 -12.53
C LYS A 600 -5.91 11.30 -11.82
N SER A 601 -6.01 11.65 -10.53
CA SER A 601 -5.09 12.53 -9.76
C SER A 601 -5.12 12.21 -8.25
N ALA A 602 -4.73 13.05 -7.26
CA ALA A 602 -4.63 12.62 -5.85
C ALA A 602 -5.25 13.51 -4.70
N GLY A 603 -4.82 13.35 -3.44
CA GLY A 603 -5.42 13.88 -2.19
C GLY A 603 -4.88 13.25 -0.86
N GLY A 604 -5.55 13.48 0.28
CA GLY A 604 -4.86 13.44 1.60
C GLY A 604 -4.91 12.16 2.46
N PHE A 605 -5.80 11.19 2.24
CA PHE A 605 -5.94 10.01 3.11
C PHE A 605 -4.82 8.98 2.98
N GLY A 606 -3.93 9.15 2.01
CA GLY A 606 -3.83 8.13 1.00
C GLY A 606 -4.87 8.38 -0.11
N PRO A 607 -4.92 7.53 -1.15
CA PRO A 607 -5.64 7.79 -2.42
C PRO A 607 -7.27 8.18 -2.42
N VAL A 608 -8.22 7.93 -3.43
CA VAL A 608 -9.75 8.20 -3.72
C VAL A 608 -10.32 7.73 -5.16
N ILE A 609 -11.65 7.58 -5.48
CA ILE A 609 -12.23 7.37 -6.87
C ILE A 609 -13.51 8.14 -7.28
N GLY A 610 -14.10 8.98 -6.44
CA GLY A 610 -15.38 9.65 -6.73
C GLY A 610 -15.98 10.21 -5.46
N ASN A 611 -17.24 10.64 -5.48
CA ASN A 611 -17.88 11.31 -4.33
C ASN A 611 -19.15 10.60 -3.86
N TYR A 612 -19.38 10.62 -2.54
CA TYR A 612 -20.67 10.27 -1.93
C TYR A 612 -21.41 11.53 -1.48
N THR A 613 -22.74 11.46 -1.41
CA THR A 613 -23.61 12.53 -0.86
C THR A 613 -24.72 11.92 -0.02
N ILE A 614 -24.79 12.30 1.25
CA ILE A 614 -25.85 11.95 2.19
C ILE A 614 -26.97 12.99 2.09
N THR A 615 -28.22 12.54 2.02
CA THR A 615 -29.41 13.39 2.02
C THR A 615 -30.46 12.89 3.03
N ALA A 616 -31.21 13.82 3.61
CA ALA A 616 -32.14 13.56 4.71
C ALA A 616 -33.26 14.62 4.73
N ASN A 617 -34.38 14.32 4.06
CA ASN A 617 -35.56 15.19 3.99
C ASN A 617 -36.34 15.20 5.33
N LEU A 618 -35.80 15.90 6.34
CA LEU A 618 -36.37 15.99 7.69
C LEU A 618 -37.34 17.18 7.85
N PRO A 619 -38.46 17.01 8.60
CA PRO A 619 -39.34 18.12 8.94
C PRO A 619 -38.72 19.04 10.00
N THR A 620 -39.08 20.33 9.97
CA THR A 620 -38.53 21.37 10.86
C THR A 620 -38.78 21.13 12.37
N GLY A 621 -39.70 20.23 12.73
CA GLY A 621 -39.96 19.80 14.11
C GLY A 621 -39.01 18.73 14.66
N VAL A 622 -37.99 18.36 13.90
CA VAL A 622 -36.88 17.47 14.27
C VAL A 622 -35.56 18.20 13.99
N ALA A 623 -34.58 18.11 14.88
CA ALA A 623 -33.24 18.66 14.67
C ALA A 623 -32.15 17.75 15.26
N GLY A 624 -30.98 17.71 14.61
CA GLY A 624 -29.83 16.93 15.05
C GLY A 624 -28.57 17.24 14.21
N ARG A 625 -27.59 16.33 14.22
CA ARG A 625 -26.38 16.44 13.38
C ARG A 625 -25.91 15.08 12.87
N ILE A 626 -25.35 15.04 11.67
CA ILE A 626 -24.62 13.89 11.15
C ILE A 626 -23.12 14.16 11.28
N VAL A 627 -22.39 13.22 11.89
CA VAL A 627 -20.94 13.10 11.75
C VAL A 627 -20.68 12.04 10.67
N HIS A 628 -19.81 12.33 9.70
CA HIS A 628 -19.47 11.38 8.64
C HIS A 628 -17.98 11.38 8.30
N ASN A 629 -17.48 10.23 7.88
CA ASN A 629 -16.15 10.03 7.32
C ASN A 629 -16.17 8.77 6.44
N CYS A 630 -15.46 8.77 5.32
CA CYS A 630 -15.30 7.58 4.48
C CYS A 630 -13.86 7.11 4.61
N LEU A 631 -13.66 5.87 5.07
CA LEU A 631 -12.35 5.39 5.49
C LEU A 631 -11.78 4.32 4.54
N PRO A 632 -10.50 4.46 4.12
CA PRO A 632 -9.83 3.51 3.24
C PRO A 632 -9.79 2.05 3.74
N GLY A 633 -9.88 1.09 2.82
CA GLY A 633 -9.89 -0.37 3.07
C GLY A 633 -8.77 -0.94 3.96
N ASP A 634 -7.47 -0.63 3.78
CA ASP A 634 -6.43 -1.10 4.74
C ASP A 634 -6.62 -0.51 6.15
N CYS A 635 -7.35 0.60 6.31
CA CYS A 635 -7.72 1.17 7.60
C CYS A 635 -9.08 0.72 8.13
N VAL A 636 -9.61 -0.40 7.61
CA VAL A 636 -10.80 -1.11 8.15
C VAL A 636 -10.70 -1.41 9.66
N ASP A 637 -9.49 -1.54 10.24
CA ASP A 637 -9.29 -1.63 11.69
C ASP A 637 -9.81 -0.38 12.43
N LEU A 638 -9.63 0.79 11.82
CA LEU A 638 -10.16 2.06 12.31
C LEU A 638 -11.69 2.11 12.15
N SER A 639 -12.24 1.62 11.03
CA SER A 639 -13.69 1.56 10.78
C SER A 639 -14.41 0.69 11.80
N VAL A 640 -13.99 -0.57 11.98
CA VAL A 640 -14.57 -1.53 12.92
C VAL A 640 -14.52 -1.03 14.36
N SER A 641 -13.44 -0.33 14.74
CA SER A 641 -13.30 0.29 16.06
C SER A 641 -14.34 1.40 16.34
N ARG A 642 -14.87 2.06 15.30
CA ARG A 642 -15.99 3.03 15.43
C ARG A 642 -17.34 2.33 15.45
N ILE A 643 -17.56 1.34 14.59
CA ILE A 643 -18.80 0.54 14.52
C ILE A 643 -19.10 -0.14 15.86
N PHE A 644 -18.09 -0.72 16.50
CA PHE A 644 -18.22 -1.32 17.84
C PHE A 644 -18.29 -0.30 19.00
N GLY A 645 -18.24 1.01 18.72
CA GLY A 645 -18.30 2.08 19.72
C GLY A 645 -17.10 2.09 20.68
N LEU A 646 -15.90 1.72 20.21
CA LEU A 646 -14.65 1.75 20.98
C LEU A 646 -13.92 3.09 20.83
N LYS A 647 -14.02 3.69 19.63
CA LYS A 647 -13.55 5.04 19.27
C LYS A 647 -14.71 5.80 18.60
N SER A 648 -14.65 7.14 18.53
CA SER A 648 -15.64 7.98 17.81
C SER A 648 -15.06 8.47 16.47
N LEU A 649 -15.92 8.87 15.53
CA LEU A 649 -15.50 9.53 14.29
C LEU A 649 -14.75 10.84 14.56
N LEU A 650 -15.13 11.60 15.59
CA LEU A 650 -14.42 12.82 16.01
C LEU A 650 -13.01 12.56 16.59
N GLY A 651 -12.50 11.32 16.52
CA GLY A 651 -11.15 10.93 16.91
C GLY A 651 -10.15 10.74 15.75
N ILE A 652 -10.56 10.93 14.49
CA ILE A 652 -9.72 10.78 13.28
C ILE A 652 -9.91 11.98 12.34
N ALA A 653 -8.86 12.35 11.61
CA ALA A 653 -8.92 13.39 10.58
C ALA A 653 -9.86 13.04 9.41
N GLY A 654 -10.30 14.05 8.66
CA GLY A 654 -11.26 13.91 7.56
C GLY A 654 -12.73 13.78 8.01
N SER A 655 -13.00 13.73 9.32
CA SER A 655 -14.38 13.63 9.84
C SER A 655 -15.10 14.98 9.80
N ALA A 656 -16.14 15.08 9.00
CA ALA A 656 -17.00 16.25 8.90
C ALA A 656 -18.23 16.17 9.82
N VAL A 657 -18.83 17.32 10.13
CA VAL A 657 -20.04 17.43 10.95
C VAL A 657 -21.00 18.42 10.29
N SER A 658 -22.19 17.97 9.91
CA SER A 658 -23.26 18.81 9.40
C SER A 658 -24.50 18.73 10.28
N ALA A 659 -25.07 19.88 10.63
CA ALA A 659 -26.35 19.96 11.34
C ALA A 659 -27.51 19.90 10.34
N ILE A 660 -28.57 19.15 10.66
CA ILE A 660 -29.76 18.96 9.80
C ILE A 660 -31.06 19.04 10.59
N GLY A 661 -32.14 19.35 9.87
CA GLY A 661 -33.45 19.63 10.46
C GLY A 661 -33.53 21.03 11.09
N GLY A 662 -34.58 21.28 11.86
CA GLY A 662 -34.88 22.61 12.39
C GLY A 662 -35.10 23.61 11.24
N PRO A 663 -34.50 24.82 11.30
CA PRO A 663 -34.57 25.82 10.23
C PRO A 663 -33.44 25.72 9.19
N LEU A 664 -32.67 24.62 9.13
CA LEU A 664 -31.46 24.51 8.30
C LEU A 664 -31.75 23.88 6.92
N MET A 665 -31.13 24.43 5.87
CA MET A 665 -31.21 23.95 4.48
C MET A 665 -29.98 23.11 4.09
N ASN A 666 -29.63 22.14 4.94
CA ASN A 666 -28.47 21.25 4.79
C ASN A 666 -28.93 19.82 4.50
N GLY A 667 -28.16 19.07 3.70
CA GLY A 667 -28.46 17.66 3.41
C GLY A 667 -29.74 17.46 2.60
N LEU A 668 -30.04 18.41 1.71
CA LEU A 668 -31.09 18.31 0.70
C LEU A 668 -30.45 18.11 -0.68
N VAL A 669 -31.19 17.54 -1.63
CA VAL A 669 -30.80 17.47 -3.04
C VAL A 669 -31.79 18.30 -3.85
N ASN A 670 -31.32 19.41 -4.41
CA ASN A 670 -32.05 20.22 -5.38
C ASN A 670 -31.50 19.94 -6.77
N THR A 671 -32.37 19.70 -7.75
CA THR A 671 -31.97 19.44 -9.14
C THR A 671 -32.89 20.21 -10.09
N ALA A 672 -32.35 21.22 -10.77
CA ALA A 672 -33.01 21.79 -11.94
C ALA A 672 -32.90 20.81 -13.10
N ALA A 673 -34.01 20.50 -13.77
CA ALA A 673 -34.00 19.54 -14.87
C ALA A 673 -33.08 20.04 -16.02
N PRO A 674 -32.18 19.19 -16.57
CA PRO A 674 -31.22 19.58 -17.62
C PRO A 674 -31.89 19.67 -19.00
N ILE A 675 -32.92 20.51 -19.11
CA ILE A 675 -33.70 20.72 -20.34
C ILE A 675 -33.26 22.01 -21.05
N LEU A 676 -33.08 21.93 -22.38
CA LEU A 676 -32.63 23.05 -23.22
C LEU A 676 -33.57 24.27 -23.21
N SER A 677 -34.83 24.12 -22.77
CA SER A 677 -35.77 25.23 -22.58
C SER A 677 -35.53 26.03 -21.29
N GLY A 678 -34.68 25.52 -20.38
CA GLY A 678 -34.42 26.08 -19.05
C GLY A 678 -35.67 26.28 -18.17
N ALA A 679 -36.82 25.71 -18.57
CA ALA A 679 -38.15 26.07 -18.07
C ALA A 679 -38.40 27.60 -18.00
N ALA A 680 -37.95 28.37 -19.01
CA ALA A 680 -38.02 29.83 -19.06
C ALA A 680 -39.45 30.45 -19.01
N HIS A 681 -40.50 29.64 -18.95
CA HIS A 681 -41.90 30.03 -18.77
C HIS A 681 -42.54 29.37 -17.53
N ALA A 682 -41.73 29.08 -16.50
CA ALA A 682 -42.22 28.63 -15.20
C ALA A 682 -43.24 29.62 -14.59
N ILE A 683 -44.28 29.08 -13.95
CA ILE A 683 -45.38 29.87 -13.38
C ILE A 683 -45.25 29.85 -11.85
N GLY A 684 -45.22 31.04 -11.24
CA GLY A 684 -45.19 31.21 -9.77
C GLY A 684 -43.81 31.21 -9.13
N GLY A 685 -42.73 31.06 -9.91
CA GLY A 685 -41.35 31.15 -9.45
C GLY A 685 -40.36 31.03 -10.61
N GLU A 686 -39.10 31.34 -10.37
CA GLU A 686 -38.01 31.12 -11.33
C GLU A 686 -37.31 29.77 -11.10
N VAL A 687 -36.78 29.16 -12.16
CA VAL A 687 -35.81 28.07 -12.04
C VAL A 687 -34.43 28.66 -11.75
N VAL A 688 -33.75 28.04 -10.79
CA VAL A 688 -32.47 28.43 -10.18
C VAL A 688 -31.47 27.29 -10.40
N GLY A 689 -30.23 27.59 -10.77
CA GLY A 689 -29.21 26.57 -11.06
C GLY A 689 -29.46 25.75 -12.33
N GLY A 690 -30.42 26.16 -13.18
CA GLY A 690 -30.72 25.50 -14.46
C GLY A 690 -29.96 26.09 -15.65
N LEU A 691 -29.96 25.39 -16.79
CA LEU A 691 -29.27 25.75 -18.04
C LEU A 691 -29.47 27.21 -18.52
N ALA A 692 -30.59 27.86 -18.18
CA ALA A 692 -30.89 29.25 -18.56
C ALA A 692 -30.52 30.31 -17.48
N ASP A 693 -29.89 29.89 -16.39
CA ASP A 693 -29.35 30.75 -15.31
C ASP A 693 -27.85 30.98 -15.54
N ALA A 694 -27.07 29.89 -15.54
CA ALA A 694 -25.73 29.83 -16.10
C ALA A 694 -25.36 28.38 -16.44
N VAL A 695 -24.45 28.20 -17.40
CA VAL A 695 -23.75 26.91 -17.60
C VAL A 695 -22.45 26.98 -16.81
N LEU A 696 -22.36 26.20 -15.74
CA LEU A 696 -21.15 26.04 -14.96
C LEU A 696 -20.32 24.89 -15.54
N ASP A 697 -19.01 25.05 -15.55
CA ASP A 697 -18.06 23.98 -15.88
C ASP A 697 -17.91 23.03 -14.67
N VAL A 698 -17.69 21.74 -14.91
CA VAL A 698 -17.63 20.68 -13.90
C VAL A 698 -16.48 20.90 -12.90
N ALA A 699 -15.43 21.59 -13.33
CA ALA A 699 -14.31 22.01 -12.47
C ALA A 699 -14.52 23.36 -11.75
N SER A 700 -15.69 24.01 -11.89
CA SER A 700 -15.93 25.37 -11.41
C SER A 700 -16.79 25.40 -10.14
N ASN A 701 -16.15 25.58 -8.99
CA ASN A 701 -16.80 25.73 -7.67
C ASN A 701 -17.51 27.09 -7.47
N VAL A 702 -18.26 27.56 -8.48
CA VAL A 702 -18.81 28.93 -8.56
C VAL A 702 -20.34 28.90 -8.67
N LEU A 703 -21.05 29.31 -7.62
CA LEU A 703 -22.51 29.42 -7.60
C LEU A 703 -23.06 30.30 -8.75
N THR A 704 -24.15 29.86 -9.37
CA THR A 704 -24.90 30.62 -10.39
C THR A 704 -25.46 31.94 -9.82
N PRO A 705 -25.85 32.91 -10.68
CA PRO A 705 -26.42 34.18 -10.24
C PRO A 705 -27.62 34.05 -9.31
N LYS A 706 -28.57 33.13 -9.57
CA LYS A 706 -29.77 33.00 -8.71
C LYS A 706 -29.55 32.12 -7.49
N GLU A 707 -28.65 31.13 -7.50
CA GLU A 707 -28.30 30.37 -6.29
C GLU A 707 -27.74 31.27 -5.18
N ARG A 708 -27.00 32.33 -5.56
CA ARG A 708 -26.54 33.37 -4.62
C ARG A 708 -27.69 34.20 -4.05
N ALA A 709 -28.77 34.38 -4.81
CA ALA A 709 -29.96 35.13 -4.40
C ALA A 709 -30.98 34.26 -3.63
N GLN A 710 -30.95 32.94 -3.82
CA GLN A 710 -31.95 32.00 -3.28
C GLN A 710 -31.29 30.83 -2.50
N PRO A 711 -30.93 31.04 -1.22
CA PRO A 711 -30.33 30.02 -0.35
C PRO A 711 -31.19 28.77 -0.09
N SER A 712 -32.46 28.76 -0.50
CA SER A 712 -33.31 27.55 -0.43
C SER A 712 -33.08 26.60 -1.61
N ALA A 713 -32.54 27.08 -2.73
CA ALA A 713 -32.08 26.26 -3.84
C ALA A 713 -30.62 25.83 -3.65
N ASN A 714 -29.78 26.73 -3.14
CA ASN A 714 -28.39 26.46 -2.77
C ASN A 714 -28.29 25.71 -1.43
N SER A 715 -28.63 24.42 -1.44
CA SER A 715 -28.57 23.54 -0.27
C SER A 715 -27.15 23.06 0.00
N SER A 716 -26.66 23.23 1.24
CA SER A 716 -25.33 22.75 1.63
C SER A 716 -25.30 21.21 1.66
N SER A 717 -24.47 20.59 0.82
CA SER A 717 -24.36 19.14 0.70
C SER A 717 -23.69 18.50 1.92
N ILE A 718 -24.05 17.24 2.18
CA ILE A 718 -23.35 16.40 3.18
C ILE A 718 -22.56 15.36 2.38
N SER A 719 -21.51 15.83 1.73
CA SER A 719 -20.73 15.10 0.74
C SER A 719 -19.29 14.90 1.17
N GLY A 720 -18.64 13.93 0.54
CA GLY A 720 -17.21 13.72 0.68
C GLY A 720 -16.70 12.68 -0.30
N ASP A 721 -15.41 12.46 -0.24
CA ASP A 721 -14.67 11.64 -1.19
C ASP A 721 -14.85 10.13 -0.91
N ILE A 722 -14.66 9.30 -1.94
CA ILE A 722 -14.63 7.82 -1.84
C ILE A 722 -13.18 7.32 -1.92
N PRO A 723 -12.38 7.34 -0.83
CA PRO A 723 -11.05 6.70 -0.74
C PRO A 723 -11.12 5.21 -1.13
N ILE A 724 -10.25 4.69 -1.99
CA ILE A 724 -9.98 3.23 -2.08
C ILE A 724 -9.07 2.68 -0.90
N SER A 725 -7.69 2.56 -0.94
CA SER A 725 -6.66 2.67 0.18
C SER A 725 -5.10 3.05 -0.27
N ARG A 726 -3.79 2.83 0.13
CA ARG A 726 -2.51 3.18 -0.65
C ARG A 726 -1.50 2.12 -1.29
N PHE A 727 -1.85 0.99 -1.93
CA PHE A 727 -0.90 -0.05 -2.45
C PHE A 727 -0.98 -0.35 -3.97
N VAL A 728 -1.97 0.14 -4.73
CA VAL A 728 -2.22 -0.28 -6.13
C VAL A 728 -1.74 0.76 -7.12
N GLU A 729 -1.35 0.26 -8.29
CA GLU A 729 -1.15 1.05 -9.50
C GLU A 729 -2.49 1.36 -10.20
N MET A 730 -3.47 0.45 -10.10
CA MET A 730 -4.81 0.54 -10.71
C MET A 730 -5.83 -0.43 -10.06
N LEU A 731 -7.13 -0.15 -10.21
CA LEU A 731 -8.18 -1.10 -9.84
C LEU A 731 -8.32 -2.21 -10.89
N LYS A 732 -7.78 -3.39 -10.58
CA LYS A 732 -8.18 -4.65 -11.22
C LYS A 732 -9.01 -5.49 -10.22
N TYR A 733 -10.32 -5.62 -10.46
CA TYR A 733 -11.20 -6.28 -9.49
C TYR A 733 -11.07 -7.81 -9.52
N VAL A 734 -10.58 -8.38 -8.43
CA VAL A 734 -10.48 -9.84 -8.21
C VAL A 734 -10.96 -10.11 -6.79
N LYS A 735 -12.20 -10.61 -6.63
CA LYS A 735 -12.86 -10.81 -5.33
C LYS A 735 -11.96 -11.49 -4.27
N PRO A 736 -11.28 -12.63 -4.53
CA PRO A 736 -10.38 -13.26 -3.56
C PRO A 736 -9.17 -12.42 -3.13
N ASN A 737 -8.69 -11.50 -3.98
CA ASN A 737 -7.65 -10.56 -3.60
C ASN A 737 -8.23 -9.48 -2.69
N TYR A 738 -9.39 -8.92 -3.02
CA TYR A 738 -9.99 -7.83 -2.23
C TYR A 738 -10.54 -8.32 -0.87
N GLU A 739 -10.71 -9.63 -0.71
CA GLU A 739 -11.06 -10.29 0.55
C GLU A 739 -9.87 -10.49 1.52
N SER A 740 -8.62 -10.55 1.04
CA SER A 740 -7.41 -10.39 1.88
C SER A 740 -6.92 -8.94 1.94
N ASP A 741 -7.15 -8.20 0.86
CA ASP A 741 -6.57 -6.91 0.57
C ASP A 741 -7.69 -5.88 0.30
N PRO A 742 -8.45 -5.40 1.31
CA PRO A 742 -9.60 -4.54 1.05
C PRO A 742 -9.16 -3.27 0.33
N VAL A 743 -9.55 -3.14 -0.93
CA VAL A 743 -9.32 -1.92 -1.71
C VAL A 743 -10.43 -0.92 -1.47
N PHE A 744 -11.70 -1.32 -1.39
CA PHE A 744 -12.83 -0.39 -1.27
C PHE A 744 -13.12 0.10 0.16
N PRO A 745 -13.65 1.32 0.34
CA PRO A 745 -13.82 1.93 1.66
C PRO A 745 -15.11 1.51 2.36
N THR A 746 -15.16 1.87 3.64
CA THR A 746 -16.41 1.95 4.40
C THR A 746 -16.77 3.42 4.64
N LEU A 747 -17.96 3.83 4.22
CA LEU A 747 -18.58 5.07 4.69
C LEU A 747 -19.16 4.85 6.09
N LEU A 748 -18.84 5.76 7.01
CA LEU A 748 -19.28 5.71 8.40
C LEU A 748 -20.15 6.93 8.71
N VAL A 749 -21.34 6.68 9.24
CA VAL A 749 -22.36 7.72 9.52
C VAL A 749 -22.81 7.60 10.98
N GLU A 750 -22.68 8.67 11.75
CA GLU A 750 -23.03 8.75 13.18
C GLU A 750 -24.01 9.92 13.40
N PRO A 751 -25.33 9.69 13.36
CA PRO A 751 -26.34 10.72 13.55
C PRO A 751 -26.58 10.96 15.05
N GLN A 752 -26.14 12.12 15.55
CA GLN A 752 -26.13 12.44 16.98
C GLN A 752 -27.22 13.45 17.39
N ASN A 753 -27.68 13.35 18.64
CA ASN A 753 -28.53 14.34 19.31
C ASN A 753 -29.86 14.66 18.59
N PHE A 754 -30.48 13.70 17.91
CA PHE A 754 -31.75 13.92 17.23
C PHE A 754 -32.91 14.06 18.22
N ILE A 755 -33.48 15.26 18.29
CA ILE A 755 -34.59 15.61 19.18
C ILE A 755 -35.80 16.14 18.40
N THR A 756 -36.98 15.87 18.97
CA THR A 756 -38.27 16.42 18.52
C THR A 756 -38.62 17.72 19.25
N ASN A 757 -39.60 18.46 18.73
CA ASN A 757 -40.26 19.57 19.44
C ASN A 757 -40.76 19.23 20.86
N ALA A 758 -40.99 17.94 21.16
CA ALA A 758 -41.37 17.46 22.49
C ALA A 758 -40.17 17.20 23.43
N MET A 759 -38.96 17.67 23.06
CA MET A 759 -37.67 17.37 23.71
C MET A 759 -37.38 15.87 23.89
N THR A 760 -38.09 15.02 23.13
CA THR A 760 -37.93 13.57 23.15
C THR A 760 -36.91 13.18 22.08
N LYS A 761 -35.92 12.35 22.46
CA LYS A 761 -34.92 11.78 21.54
C LYS A 761 -35.63 10.88 20.52
N LEU A 762 -35.24 10.95 19.25
CA LEU A 762 -35.56 9.92 18.25
C LEU A 762 -34.53 8.80 18.31
N ASP A 763 -34.95 7.54 18.26
CA ASP A 763 -34.01 6.40 18.23
C ASP A 763 -33.39 6.16 16.85
N LYS A 764 -34.07 6.56 15.77
CA LYS A 764 -33.63 6.42 14.37
C LYS A 764 -33.97 7.67 13.54
N ILE A 765 -33.30 7.81 12.38
CA ILE A 765 -33.68 8.75 11.32
C ILE A 765 -33.62 8.08 9.92
N PRO A 766 -34.46 8.46 8.96
CA PRO A 766 -34.31 8.06 7.56
C PRO A 766 -33.18 8.86 6.88
N ILE A 767 -32.32 8.17 6.12
CA ILE A 767 -31.37 8.80 5.19
C ILE A 767 -31.32 8.06 3.85
N GLU A 768 -30.82 8.77 2.85
CA GLU A 768 -30.44 8.24 1.53
C GLU A 768 -28.98 8.63 1.24
N VAL A 769 -28.22 7.78 0.57
CA VAL A 769 -26.83 8.07 0.17
C VAL A 769 -26.63 7.76 -1.29
N PHE A 770 -26.24 8.78 -2.05
CA PHE A 770 -25.84 8.67 -3.45
C PHE A 770 -24.32 8.55 -3.57
N ALA A 771 -23.84 7.89 -4.62
CA ALA A 771 -22.43 7.83 -5.01
C ALA A 771 -22.25 8.03 -6.52
N ASN A 772 -21.07 8.50 -6.94
CA ASN A 772 -20.65 8.52 -8.33
C ASN A 772 -19.17 8.11 -8.50
N MET A 773 -18.78 7.77 -9.72
CA MET A 773 -17.41 7.34 -10.07
C MET A 773 -16.92 8.02 -11.37
N ARG A 774 -17.21 9.31 -11.53
CA ARG A 774 -16.92 10.16 -12.72
C ARG A 774 -15.43 10.47 -12.97
N ASN A 775 -14.55 9.74 -12.32
CA ASN A 775 -13.31 10.31 -11.81
C ASN A 775 -12.15 9.30 -11.97
N VAL A 776 -12.22 8.60 -13.10
CA VAL A 776 -11.37 7.49 -13.49
C VAL A 776 -11.14 7.53 -15.00
N LYS A 777 -9.96 7.10 -15.41
CA LYS A 777 -9.64 6.57 -16.74
C LYS A 777 -9.94 5.07 -16.78
N VAL A 778 -10.02 4.53 -17.98
CA VAL A 778 -10.24 3.10 -18.23
C VAL A 778 -9.16 2.55 -19.16
N GLU A 779 -8.75 1.31 -18.92
CA GLU A 779 -7.96 0.54 -19.87
C GLU A 779 -8.60 -0.85 -20.04
N ARG A 780 -8.30 -1.48 -21.17
CA ARG A 780 -8.44 -2.93 -21.35
C ARG A 780 -9.89 -3.42 -21.33
N ASN A 781 -10.64 -3.05 -22.38
CA ASN A 781 -11.96 -3.60 -22.66
C ASN A 781 -11.94 -5.14 -22.65
N LEU A 782 -12.94 -5.74 -22.01
CA LEU A 782 -13.12 -7.18 -21.90
C LEU A 782 -14.31 -7.64 -22.73
N PHE A 783 -14.16 -8.81 -23.35
CA PHE A 783 -15.20 -9.49 -24.12
C PHE A 783 -15.31 -10.94 -23.64
N ASP A 784 -16.52 -11.51 -23.68
CA ASP A 784 -16.80 -12.94 -23.44
C ASP A 784 -16.20 -13.52 -22.13
N ARG A 785 -16.14 -12.71 -21.07
CA ARG A 785 -15.67 -13.12 -19.73
C ARG A 785 -16.72 -13.98 -19.01
N THR A 786 -16.29 -15.01 -18.28
CA THR A 786 -17.19 -15.81 -17.41
C THR A 786 -17.17 -15.30 -15.98
N ILE A 787 -16.01 -14.87 -15.48
CA ILE A 787 -15.86 -14.33 -14.13
C ILE A 787 -16.17 -12.83 -14.15
N VAL A 788 -17.37 -12.49 -13.66
CA VAL A 788 -17.88 -11.12 -13.50
C VAL A 788 -17.95 -10.71 -12.02
N PRO A 789 -17.97 -9.41 -11.69
CA PRO A 789 -18.43 -8.93 -10.40
C PRO A 789 -19.95 -9.12 -10.30
N GLU A 790 -20.38 -10.03 -9.43
CA GLU A 790 -21.81 -10.28 -9.17
C GLU A 790 -22.37 -9.19 -8.26
N VAL A 791 -23.24 -8.32 -8.78
CA VAL A 791 -24.14 -7.47 -7.98
C VAL A 791 -25.19 -8.37 -7.31
N VAL A 792 -25.58 -8.09 -6.07
CA VAL A 792 -26.62 -8.85 -5.36
C VAL A 792 -27.81 -7.94 -5.10
N GLU A 793 -28.97 -8.35 -5.64
CA GLU A 793 -30.25 -7.65 -5.54
C GLU A 793 -30.60 -7.26 -4.09
N GLU A 794 -30.98 -5.99 -3.89
CA GLU A 794 -31.30 -5.36 -2.60
C GLU A 794 -30.25 -5.47 -1.47
N GLN A 795 -29.03 -5.98 -1.73
CA GLN A 795 -28.04 -6.23 -0.67
C GLN A 795 -26.81 -5.33 -0.72
N ILE A 796 -26.62 -4.59 0.38
CA ILE A 796 -25.36 -3.90 0.68
C ILE A 796 -24.30 -4.96 1.04
N SER A 797 -23.14 -4.87 0.39
CA SER A 797 -21.97 -5.72 0.67
C SER A 797 -21.58 -5.67 2.15
N ASP A 798 -21.11 -6.80 2.69
CA ASP A 798 -20.63 -6.85 4.07
C ASP A 798 -19.18 -6.36 4.17
N LEU A 799 -18.83 -5.78 5.32
CA LEU A 799 -17.47 -5.30 5.60
C LEU A 799 -16.56 -6.51 5.88
N VAL A 800 -15.49 -6.65 5.09
CA VAL A 800 -14.50 -7.73 5.22
C VAL A 800 -13.34 -7.29 6.12
N ILE A 801 -12.97 -8.15 7.07
CA ILE A 801 -11.89 -7.95 8.04
C ILE A 801 -10.80 -9.00 7.78
N PRO A 802 -9.68 -8.62 7.13
CA PRO A 802 -8.52 -9.49 6.96
C PRO A 802 -7.89 -9.94 8.27
N ASN A 803 -7.17 -11.06 8.22
CA ASN A 803 -6.63 -11.70 9.42
C ASN A 803 -5.73 -10.77 10.26
N GLU A 804 -4.85 -9.98 9.62
CA GLU A 804 -3.90 -9.12 10.34
C GLU A 804 -4.57 -7.88 10.97
N LYS A 805 -5.80 -7.53 10.56
CA LYS A 805 -6.59 -6.44 11.18
C LYS A 805 -7.23 -6.87 12.51
N LEU A 806 -7.51 -8.17 12.69
CA LEU A 806 -8.11 -8.72 13.91
C LEU A 806 -7.27 -8.41 15.16
N GLY A 807 -5.95 -8.36 15.02
CA GLY A 807 -5.04 -8.00 16.11
C GLY A 807 -5.19 -6.55 16.59
N TYR A 808 -5.38 -5.61 15.67
CA TYR A 808 -5.63 -4.20 16.00
C TYR A 808 -7.01 -4.01 16.65
N ILE A 809 -8.02 -4.75 16.19
CA ILE A 809 -9.38 -4.76 16.77
C ILE A 809 -9.35 -5.35 18.20
N MET A 810 -8.65 -6.46 18.42
CA MET A 810 -8.45 -7.05 19.75
C MET A 810 -7.81 -6.05 20.72
N ARG A 811 -6.72 -5.39 20.30
CA ARG A 811 -6.04 -4.34 21.09
C ARG A 811 -7.00 -3.21 21.48
N ASP A 812 -7.83 -2.74 20.56
CA ASP A 812 -8.80 -1.67 20.82
C ASP A 812 -9.90 -2.08 21.82
N PHE A 813 -10.37 -3.33 21.78
CA PHE A 813 -11.25 -3.89 22.83
C PHE A 813 -10.57 -3.92 24.20
N LEU A 814 -9.34 -4.44 24.29
CA LEU A 814 -8.57 -4.52 25.54
C LEU A 814 -8.30 -3.14 26.15
N GLN A 815 -8.12 -2.10 25.34
CA GLN A 815 -8.00 -0.72 25.81
C GLN A 815 -9.34 -0.08 26.26
N SER A 816 -10.49 -0.71 26.00
CA SER A 816 -11.81 -0.15 26.30
C SER A 816 -12.35 -0.58 27.66
N LYS A 817 -12.46 0.39 28.60
CA LYS A 817 -13.10 0.16 29.92
C LYS A 817 -14.57 -0.26 29.81
N HIS A 818 -15.22 -0.05 28.67
CA HIS A 818 -16.61 -0.45 28.44
C HIS A 818 -16.71 -1.92 28.01
N ALA A 819 -15.79 -2.41 27.17
CA ALA A 819 -15.77 -3.81 26.70
C ALA A 819 -15.73 -4.87 27.84
N PHE A 820 -15.26 -4.51 29.03
CA PHE A 820 -15.25 -5.40 30.21
C PHE A 820 -16.48 -5.26 31.13
N ARG A 821 -17.31 -4.22 30.95
CA ARG A 821 -18.50 -3.93 31.77
C ARG A 821 -19.74 -4.66 31.21
N PRO A 822 -20.33 -5.62 31.95
CA PRO A 822 -21.57 -6.28 31.54
C PRO A 822 -22.69 -5.29 31.24
N GLY A 823 -23.54 -5.61 30.27
CA GLY A 823 -24.67 -4.78 29.86
C GLY A 823 -24.33 -3.58 28.94
N THR A 824 -23.08 -3.42 28.51
CA THR A 824 -22.70 -2.43 27.48
C THR A 824 -22.67 -3.04 26.09
N LYS A 825 -22.96 -2.25 25.04
CA LYS A 825 -22.87 -2.70 23.64
C LYS A 825 -21.47 -3.21 23.28
N GLN A 826 -20.44 -2.51 23.77
CA GLN A 826 -19.03 -2.87 23.62
C GLN A 826 -18.73 -4.26 24.21
N HIS A 827 -19.37 -4.64 25.31
CA HIS A 827 -19.18 -5.95 25.94
C HIS A 827 -19.86 -7.08 25.15
N THR A 828 -21.03 -6.83 24.57
CA THR A 828 -21.71 -7.79 23.67
C THR A 828 -20.84 -8.06 22.44
N TYR A 829 -20.41 -7.02 21.72
CA TYR A 829 -19.51 -7.19 20.57
C TYR A 829 -18.18 -7.84 20.95
N PHE A 830 -17.61 -7.57 22.14
CA PHE A 830 -16.38 -8.23 22.57
C PHE A 830 -16.57 -9.72 22.84
N LYS A 831 -17.68 -10.14 23.47
CA LYS A 831 -18.03 -11.56 23.60
C LYS A 831 -18.19 -12.22 22.23
N GLN A 832 -18.93 -11.59 21.32
CA GLN A 832 -19.16 -12.12 19.96
C GLN A 832 -17.88 -12.25 19.14
N PHE A 833 -17.01 -11.24 19.18
CA PHE A 833 -15.69 -11.26 18.55
C PHE A 833 -14.82 -12.42 19.08
N LEU A 834 -14.85 -12.67 20.39
CA LEU A 834 -14.21 -13.84 21.00
C LEU A 834 -14.86 -15.17 20.57
N THR A 835 -16.19 -15.25 20.42
CA THR A 835 -16.87 -16.43 19.86
C THR A 835 -16.31 -16.76 18.48
N VAL A 836 -16.30 -15.77 17.57
CA VAL A 836 -15.86 -15.97 16.17
C VAL A 836 -14.40 -16.44 16.12
N LEU A 837 -13.50 -15.80 16.88
CA LEU A 837 -12.09 -16.19 16.96
C LEU A 837 -11.87 -17.60 17.50
N GLN A 838 -12.72 -18.08 18.42
CA GLN A 838 -12.66 -19.46 18.94
C GLN A 838 -13.24 -20.51 17.96
N THR A 839 -14.29 -20.16 17.20
CA THR A 839 -14.96 -21.09 16.26
C THR A 839 -14.28 -21.19 14.88
N ARG A 840 -13.36 -20.28 14.57
CA ARG A 840 -12.74 -20.14 13.24
C ARG A 840 -11.66 -21.20 13.00
N THR A 841 -11.92 -22.11 12.05
CA THR A 841 -11.04 -23.24 11.76
C THR A 841 -10.04 -23.03 10.61
N SER A 842 -10.30 -22.14 9.64
CA SER A 842 -9.37 -21.95 8.49
C SER A 842 -9.54 -20.68 7.62
N GLY A 843 -10.61 -19.88 7.77
CA GLY A 843 -10.90 -18.77 6.83
C GLY A 843 -9.87 -17.64 6.83
N ARG A 844 -9.52 -17.10 5.66
CA ARG A 844 -8.50 -16.01 5.50
C ARG A 844 -8.94 -14.67 6.09
N TYR A 845 -10.24 -14.41 6.14
CA TYR A 845 -10.86 -13.21 6.70
C TYR A 845 -12.02 -13.59 7.63
N VAL A 846 -12.63 -12.57 8.23
CA VAL A 846 -13.91 -12.60 8.94
C VAL A 846 -14.78 -11.46 8.39
N THR A 847 -16.10 -11.59 8.34
CA THR A 847 -16.98 -10.47 7.94
C THR A 847 -17.66 -9.83 9.15
N LEU A 848 -18.15 -8.59 9.02
CA LEU A 848 -18.80 -7.89 10.12
C LEU A 848 -20.09 -8.60 10.58
N LYS A 849 -20.93 -9.09 9.64
CA LYS A 849 -22.14 -9.87 9.99
C LYS A 849 -21.81 -11.13 10.78
N GLN A 850 -20.71 -11.83 10.43
CA GLN A 850 -20.25 -13.00 11.20
C GLN A 850 -19.95 -12.67 12.67
N ILE A 851 -19.59 -11.42 13.00
CA ILE A 851 -19.40 -10.96 14.37
C ILE A 851 -20.73 -10.49 14.98
N THR A 852 -21.52 -9.66 14.30
CA THR A 852 -22.79 -9.13 14.86
C THR A 852 -23.83 -10.23 15.14
N ASP A 853 -23.77 -11.31 14.38
CA ASP A 853 -24.76 -12.39 14.41
C ASP A 853 -24.27 -13.60 15.23
N ALA A 854 -23.03 -13.54 15.75
CA ALA A 854 -22.44 -14.63 16.53
C ALA A 854 -23.20 -14.86 17.85
N PRO A 855 -23.42 -16.12 18.26
CA PRO A 855 -24.05 -16.42 19.54
C PRO A 855 -23.15 -16.00 20.71
N VAL A 856 -23.77 -15.47 21.76
CA VAL A 856 -23.10 -15.04 22.99
C VAL A 856 -22.90 -16.27 23.90
N GLY A 857 -21.76 -16.94 23.76
CA GLY A 857 -21.43 -18.14 24.55
C GLY A 857 -21.11 -17.80 26.01
N ASP A 858 -22.03 -18.05 26.93
CA ASP A 858 -21.99 -17.42 28.26
C ASP A 858 -21.11 -18.08 29.33
N GLU A 859 -20.64 -19.32 29.14
CA GLU A 859 -19.76 -19.99 30.12
C GLU A 859 -18.28 -19.80 29.77
N LEU A 860 -17.77 -20.47 28.74
CA LEU A 860 -16.33 -20.54 28.44
C LEU A 860 -15.71 -19.18 28.05
N ILE A 861 -16.46 -18.31 27.37
CA ILE A 861 -16.01 -16.93 27.07
C ILE A 861 -16.08 -16.06 28.32
N SER A 862 -17.07 -16.25 29.19
CA SER A 862 -17.09 -15.60 30.50
C SER A 862 -15.95 -16.08 31.40
N GLU A 863 -15.52 -17.34 31.31
CA GLU A 863 -14.31 -17.84 31.98
C GLU A 863 -13.03 -17.20 31.43
N GLN A 864 -12.90 -17.02 30.11
CA GLN A 864 -11.75 -16.30 29.54
C GLN A 864 -11.76 -14.82 29.96
N LEU A 865 -12.92 -14.16 29.94
CA LEU A 865 -13.10 -12.79 30.43
C LEU A 865 -12.84 -12.69 31.95
N GLU A 866 -13.24 -13.69 32.74
CA GLU A 866 -12.90 -13.80 34.16
C GLU A 866 -11.40 -14.04 34.38
N ARG A 867 -10.75 -14.87 33.56
CA ARG A 867 -9.31 -15.10 33.64
C ARG A 867 -8.54 -13.80 33.35
N VAL A 868 -8.95 -13.06 32.32
CA VAL A 868 -8.41 -11.73 32.01
C VAL A 868 -8.73 -10.72 33.12
N LYS A 869 -9.94 -10.72 33.70
CA LYS A 869 -10.33 -9.86 34.84
C LYS A 869 -9.61 -10.19 36.14
N ARG A 870 -9.34 -11.46 36.44
CA ARG A 870 -8.58 -11.91 37.62
C ARG A 870 -7.11 -11.57 37.48
N TYR A 871 -6.51 -11.86 36.32
CA TYR A 871 -5.16 -11.44 35.96
C TYR A 871 -5.01 -9.92 36.11
N LEU A 872 -5.95 -9.16 35.51
CA LEU A 872 -6.04 -7.70 35.69
C LEU A 872 -6.06 -7.30 37.17
N ARG A 873 -6.96 -7.84 38.00
CA ARG A 873 -7.03 -7.52 39.45
C ARG A 873 -5.70 -7.81 40.16
N SER A 874 -5.12 -9.00 39.95
CA SER A 874 -3.82 -9.37 40.54
C SER A 874 -2.64 -8.49 40.11
N THR A 875 -2.81 -7.67 39.07
CA THR A 875 -1.81 -6.71 38.57
C THR A 875 -2.31 -5.25 38.65
N LEU A 876 -3.43 -5.01 39.35
CA LEU A 876 -4.05 -3.69 39.56
C LEU A 876 -4.12 -3.25 41.02
N ASP A 877 -4.19 -4.18 41.98
CA ASP A 877 -4.32 -3.89 43.41
C ASP A 877 -3.01 -3.36 44.05
N GLY A 878 -2.30 -2.48 43.35
CA GLY A 878 -1.03 -1.86 43.77
C GLY A 878 -1.00 -0.33 43.72
N GLU A 879 -1.94 0.34 43.03
CA GLU A 879 -1.97 1.81 42.95
C GLU A 879 -3.42 2.34 42.95
N THR A 880 -3.80 3.04 44.02
CA THR A 880 -5.06 3.82 44.08
C THR A 880 -4.81 5.30 43.77
N PRO A 881 -5.82 6.07 43.27
CA PRO A 881 -5.62 7.46 42.87
C PRO A 881 -5.11 8.41 43.96
N ASP A 882 -5.30 8.07 45.23
CA ASP A 882 -4.95 8.93 46.37
C ASP A 882 -3.45 8.87 46.74
N GLU A 883 -2.73 7.81 46.38
CA GLU A 883 -1.35 7.55 46.85
C GLU A 883 -0.27 8.43 46.20
N PHE A 884 -0.61 9.16 45.14
CA PHE A 884 0.28 10.17 44.57
C PHE A 884 0.43 11.43 45.45
N SER A 885 -0.42 11.57 46.48
CA SER A 885 -0.39 12.73 47.40
C SER A 885 0.59 12.58 48.58
N THR A 886 0.87 11.35 49.03
CA THR A 886 1.53 11.09 50.33
C THR A 886 3.03 10.79 50.25
N ARG A 887 3.57 10.37 49.10
CA ARG A 887 5.00 10.04 48.94
C ARG A 887 5.92 11.23 48.63
N LYS A 888 5.72 12.36 49.34
CA LYS A 888 6.64 13.52 49.28
C LYS A 888 7.10 14.07 50.64
N LEU A 889 6.76 13.38 51.73
CA LEU A 889 7.13 13.74 53.11
C LEU A 889 7.49 12.49 53.94
N LEU A 890 8.59 11.81 53.59
CA LEU A 890 9.42 11.01 54.51
C LEU A 890 10.64 10.41 53.79
N LEU A 891 11.68 11.23 53.61
CA LEU A 891 13.11 10.90 53.82
C LEU A 891 13.97 12.12 53.46
N GLN A 892 14.43 12.79 54.50
CA GLN A 892 15.70 13.53 54.49
C GLN A 892 16.81 12.55 54.88
#